data_AF-A0A4Y8M034-F1
#
_entry.id   AF-A0A4Y8M034-F1
#
_cell.length_a   1.000
_cell.length_b   1.000
_cell.length_c   1.000
_cell.angle_alpha   90.00
_cell.angle_beta   90.00
_cell.angle_gamma   90.00
#
_symmetry.space_group_name_H-M   'P 1'
#
loop_
_entity.id
_entity.type
_entity.pdbx_description
1 polymer ?
#
loop_
_entity_poly.entity_id
_entity_poly.type
_entity_poly.pdbx_seq_one_letter_code
_entity_poly.pdbx_strand_id
1 'polypeptide(L)'
;MTTFKKKALVSALAVSMLTASFGGLPLSPKGWAEKLGLSYVANAAESGLPSSVFLGRLNELYAALAAGDPADMQDVRDLRDEIVGLDDTADQHLIDPVWNKISDNLPPSVDQAELKTNLFRLVKAVGSFRYDPQASDLEAIRTNPEFRATLKTIAAAGGDESIRMDDFLVFLFGDGAGRAGVEGTIAGLLSSKSAIELFQLLGDKQGITTVLLEATEKLLGETGSYKFSSILANLGVTPQDVRSTVLGLQQKLQQDVPAINAMTVAYIRSAAKPSVKVSEDGRKHEYALSVFGVGVPSIALQWAKVSGSADVTVAPNGAVTIPEEVEIASAVIQAKLVNPYGGSAKVIFEQEVTLKADDGEETEFPAAQFLERMNKIHAALLAGDPADVQDVRDLRDEIAGLDAAANQVLLNPIWNKIASQLPESADQAKLKLSLFEIFKAVGSFQYDPQASDLEAIRTNPEYRATLKTIGAAGGVPNLVMDDILVFLFGDGESRKGADGIIRERIASLSSAELLELLGNPQAIAALSLQAMERLLGDTDSYKISSAISKLGITAQDVGATVLGIQLKLQKDLPATYAMTIALIRSETVASAIISEDGLQHEYSLKTFGVDVPAAAIQWVKASGSPDVKVLPNGTVTIPRGVESASAVIQAKLVNPAGGPAKVIFEQEITLKAAEGDIFPAGPFLERMKKLRDALLAGDPADAEAVRKLRDEIAGLDVSRNQSLIDPVWKAIESDLPASVDQAKLKAGLFEIVKAVGSFQYDPTATELEEIRTNPEFLETLKTIAEVSGAKSLTMDDYLLFLFGDGEDRKGVEGTAISLVANMEPKELADLIGDKEETTDVWNEAMAKVLSNKEDYALSAALQQFGVRSSDLRATVKNFQAELREDENAMKALTVAFIRSEAVPKVKITDDGRKHEYELTVLGVELPSSILKWSKVSGSKDVKVEPNGKVSISKKAAKGTAVIQAVLSNRTGLSGKVVFRQEVTLINGDEAGDIKEIVNELKEKLDDIEAKLDSATNDLQKVRLIADVALAGKDAVKEINETVAKKSEKEKAIKDVQNQVRRTISLIIEDLLGF
;
A
#
# COMPACT_ATOMS: atom_id res chain seq x y z
N MET A 1 4.62 -53.38 12.92
CA MET A 1 4.02 -52.05 12.67
C MET A 1 4.91 -51.00 13.33
N THR A 2 4.98 -49.79 12.75
CA THR A 2 5.78 -48.59 13.11
C THR A 2 7.25 -48.54 12.66
N THR A 3 7.49 -47.86 11.54
CA THR A 3 8.64 -46.95 11.36
C THR A 3 8.26 -45.83 10.39
N PHE A 4 8.39 -44.58 10.86
CA PHE A 4 8.05 -43.31 10.21
C PHE A 4 8.88 -43.05 8.95
N LYS A 5 8.22 -42.73 7.83
CA LYS A 5 8.84 -42.11 6.64
C LYS A 5 8.48 -40.62 6.62
N LYS A 6 9.49 -39.73 6.68
CA LYS A 6 9.38 -38.31 6.31
C LYS A 6 10.71 -37.83 5.68
N LYS A 7 10.73 -37.72 4.35
CA LYS A 7 11.64 -36.96 3.45
C LYS A 7 10.77 -36.70 2.20
N ALA A 8 10.73 -35.60 1.47
CA ALA A 8 11.74 -34.60 1.11
C ALA A 8 11.03 -33.30 0.63
N LEU A 9 11.70 -32.14 0.69
CA LEU A 9 11.16 -30.83 0.30
C LEU A 9 12.30 -29.87 -0.08
N VAL A 10 12.36 -29.24 -1.28
CA VAL A 10 12.68 -27.82 -1.76
C VAL A 10 12.63 -27.82 -3.35
N SER A 11 12.97 -26.79 -4.17
CA SER A 11 13.52 -26.71 -5.60
C SER A 11 13.03 -25.65 -6.59
N ALA A 12 12.00 -24.86 -6.31
CA ALA A 12 11.78 -23.59 -7.06
C ALA A 12 12.89 -22.63 -6.76
N LEU A 13 13.38 -22.79 -5.53
CA LEU A 13 14.29 -21.91 -4.87
C LEU A 13 15.59 -21.72 -5.60
N ALA A 14 16.03 -22.71 -6.37
CA ALA A 14 17.22 -22.57 -7.17
C ALA A 14 17.07 -21.35 -8.11
N VAL A 15 15.97 -21.20 -8.83
CA VAL A 15 15.91 -20.20 -9.91
C VAL A 15 15.78 -18.74 -9.43
N SER A 16 15.21 -18.49 -8.24
CA SER A 16 15.03 -17.14 -7.70
C SER A 16 16.04 -16.74 -6.61
N MET A 17 16.69 -17.69 -5.93
CA MET A 17 17.82 -17.41 -5.03
C MET A 17 19.19 -17.57 -5.72
N LEU A 18 19.33 -18.39 -6.77
CA LEU A 18 20.62 -18.56 -7.47
C LEU A 18 21.02 -17.36 -8.30
N THR A 19 20.10 -16.46 -8.63
CA THR A 19 20.44 -15.42 -9.57
C THR A 19 21.56 -14.53 -9.04
N ALA A 20 21.59 -14.35 -7.73
CA ALA A 20 22.33 -13.35 -7.00
C ALA A 20 23.86 -13.49 -6.85
N SER A 21 24.58 -14.52 -7.33
CA SER A 21 25.77 -14.91 -6.52
C SER A 21 26.92 -15.74 -7.10
N PHE A 22 27.45 -15.57 -8.32
CA PHE A 22 28.54 -16.44 -8.86
C PHE A 22 29.65 -15.82 -9.74
N GLY A 23 30.87 -15.66 -9.24
CA GLY A 23 32.03 -15.18 -10.02
C GLY A 23 33.34 -15.96 -9.78
N GLY A 24 34.16 -16.04 -10.83
CA GLY A 24 35.56 -16.54 -10.86
C GLY A 24 36.21 -16.67 -12.26
N LEU A 25 36.67 -15.53 -12.85
CA LEU A 25 37.73 -15.19 -13.87
C LEU A 25 38.36 -16.21 -14.88
N PRO A 26 39.04 -15.76 -15.98
CA PRO A 26 38.62 -14.83 -17.04
C PRO A 26 38.99 -15.34 -18.47
N LEU A 27 38.22 -15.01 -19.52
CA LEU A 27 38.78 -14.87 -20.88
C LEU A 27 38.08 -13.74 -21.64
N SER A 28 38.86 -12.72 -22.03
CA SER A 28 38.42 -11.53 -22.75
C SER A 28 37.90 -11.88 -24.16
N PRO A 29 36.74 -11.32 -24.58
CA PRO A 29 36.38 -11.23 -25.99
C PRO A 29 36.38 -9.77 -26.48
N LYS A 30 37.36 -8.94 -26.08
CA LYS A 30 37.69 -7.76 -26.90
C LYS A 30 38.49 -8.25 -28.11
N GLY A 31 37.82 -8.58 -29.22
CA GLY A 31 38.56 -9.03 -30.41
C GLY A 31 37.87 -9.19 -31.76
N TRP A 32 36.54 -9.33 -31.87
CA TRP A 32 35.94 -9.69 -33.18
C TRP A 32 34.77 -8.81 -33.67
N ALA A 33 33.93 -8.27 -32.79
CA ALA A 33 32.73 -7.53 -33.22
C ALA A 33 33.00 -6.11 -33.78
N GLU A 34 34.08 -5.45 -33.38
CA GLU A 34 34.45 -4.12 -33.88
C GLU A 34 35.04 -4.11 -35.31
N LYS A 35 35.28 -5.29 -35.92
CA LYS A 35 35.91 -5.39 -37.25
C LYS A 35 34.98 -5.65 -38.44
N LEU A 36 33.66 -5.74 -38.23
CA LEU A 36 32.74 -6.10 -39.33
C LEU A 36 31.69 -5.07 -39.71
N GLY A 37 31.59 -3.91 -39.06
CA GLY A 37 30.90 -2.74 -39.62
C GLY A 37 29.48 -2.97 -40.17
N LEU A 38 28.67 -3.83 -39.54
CA LEU A 38 27.28 -4.05 -39.93
C LEU A 38 26.35 -3.37 -38.93
N SER A 39 25.94 -2.16 -39.29
CA SER A 39 24.78 -1.46 -38.75
C SER A 39 23.48 -1.96 -39.40
N TYR A 40 22.39 -1.91 -38.63
CA TYR A 40 20.96 -2.09 -38.98
C TYR A 40 20.35 -3.48 -38.74
N VAL A 41 19.85 -3.67 -37.51
CA VAL A 41 18.63 -4.45 -37.25
C VAL A 41 17.70 -3.57 -36.40
N ALA A 42 16.45 -3.44 -36.85
CA ALA A 42 15.44 -2.53 -36.32
C ALA A 42 14.86 -2.98 -34.96
N ASN A 43 14.86 -2.04 -34.01
CA ASN A 43 14.01 -1.84 -32.84
C ASN A 43 13.30 -3.06 -32.19
N ALA A 44 14.02 -3.74 -31.30
CA ALA A 44 13.44 -4.47 -30.16
C ALA A 44 14.38 -4.56 -28.94
N ALA A 45 15.49 -3.78 -28.92
CA ALA A 45 16.56 -3.88 -27.92
C ALA A 45 16.75 -2.58 -27.10
N GLU A 46 15.84 -1.60 -27.19
CA GLU A 46 15.99 -0.31 -26.51
C GLU A 46 15.62 -0.30 -25.02
N SER A 47 14.93 -1.33 -24.49
CA SER A 47 14.92 -1.54 -23.04
C SER A 47 16.26 -2.17 -22.64
N GLY A 48 17.10 -1.39 -21.97
CA GLY A 48 18.33 -1.91 -21.34
C GLY A 48 18.02 -3.09 -20.41
N LEU A 49 19.08 -3.81 -20.01
CA LEU A 49 19.03 -4.87 -18.99
C LEU A 49 18.18 -4.46 -17.76
N PRO A 50 17.65 -5.43 -16.98
CA PRO A 50 16.91 -5.17 -15.73
C PRO A 50 17.59 -4.09 -14.87
N SER A 51 16.76 -3.35 -14.11
CA SER A 51 17.16 -2.10 -13.45
C SER A 51 18.50 -2.22 -12.72
N SER A 52 19.30 -1.15 -12.71
CA SER A 52 20.59 -1.08 -12.00
C SER A 52 20.54 -1.58 -10.55
N VAL A 53 19.35 -1.52 -9.94
CA VAL A 53 19.03 -2.06 -8.61
C VAL A 53 19.24 -3.57 -8.53
N PHE A 54 18.76 -4.34 -9.52
CA PHE A 54 18.94 -5.78 -9.56
C PHE A 54 20.42 -6.17 -9.68
N LEU A 55 21.16 -5.51 -10.58
CA LEU A 55 22.61 -5.73 -10.71
C LEU A 55 23.36 -5.33 -9.45
N GLY A 56 22.93 -4.25 -8.77
CA GLY A 56 23.45 -3.90 -7.45
C GLY A 56 23.27 -5.03 -6.44
N ARG A 57 22.06 -5.60 -6.36
CA ARG A 57 21.74 -6.69 -5.43
C ARG A 57 22.51 -7.98 -5.71
N LEU A 58 22.65 -8.34 -6.99
CA LEU A 58 23.52 -9.42 -7.46
C LEU A 58 24.97 -9.22 -7.01
N ASN A 59 25.51 -8.02 -7.19
CA ASN A 59 26.89 -7.72 -6.83
C ASN A 59 27.11 -7.84 -5.32
N GLU A 60 26.15 -7.37 -4.51
CA GLU A 60 26.19 -7.50 -3.04
C GLU A 60 26.20 -8.95 -2.58
N LEU A 61 25.34 -9.78 -3.16
CA LEU A 61 25.20 -11.18 -2.76
C LEU A 61 26.40 -12.02 -3.22
N TYR A 62 26.95 -11.75 -4.39
CA TYR A 62 28.24 -12.32 -4.79
C TYR A 62 29.37 -11.89 -3.87
N ALA A 63 29.50 -10.59 -3.55
CA ALA A 63 30.53 -10.09 -2.65
C ALA A 63 30.40 -10.71 -1.26
N ALA A 64 29.17 -10.84 -0.76
CA ALA A 64 28.89 -11.52 0.49
C ALA A 64 29.33 -12.99 0.41
N LEU A 65 28.92 -13.76 -0.60
CA LEU A 65 29.34 -15.16 -0.76
C LEU A 65 30.87 -15.29 -0.82
N ALA A 66 31.55 -14.40 -1.54
CA ALA A 66 33.01 -14.35 -1.66
C ALA A 66 33.74 -14.02 -0.35
N ALA A 67 33.14 -13.21 0.51
CA ALA A 67 33.66 -12.91 1.85
C ALA A 67 33.47 -14.07 2.87
N GLY A 68 32.82 -15.16 2.45
CA GLY A 68 32.53 -16.32 3.29
C GLY A 68 33.58 -17.42 3.29
N ASP A 69 33.12 -18.63 3.59
CA ASP A 69 33.95 -19.84 3.47
C ASP A 69 34.14 -20.15 1.97
N PRO A 70 35.36 -20.39 1.47
CA PRO A 70 35.58 -20.78 0.08
C PRO A 70 34.75 -22.00 -0.36
N ALA A 71 34.41 -22.90 0.58
CA ALA A 71 33.51 -24.02 0.31
C ALA A 71 32.09 -23.55 -0.07
N ASP A 72 31.59 -22.45 0.51
CA ASP A 72 30.27 -21.91 0.20
C ASP A 72 30.17 -21.54 -1.29
N MET A 73 31.22 -20.90 -1.84
CA MET A 73 31.25 -20.56 -3.27
C MET A 73 31.35 -21.80 -4.17
N GLN A 74 32.06 -22.84 -3.72
CA GLN A 74 32.17 -24.09 -4.47
C GLN A 74 30.85 -24.85 -4.48
N ASP A 75 30.16 -24.93 -3.34
CA ASP A 75 28.86 -25.59 -3.20
C ASP A 75 27.85 -25.04 -4.21
N VAL A 76 27.81 -23.72 -4.41
CA VAL A 76 26.89 -23.16 -5.40
C VAL A 76 27.33 -23.35 -6.85
N ARG A 77 28.65 -23.40 -7.11
CA ARG A 77 29.16 -23.77 -8.45
C ARG A 77 28.82 -25.22 -8.79
N ASP A 78 28.92 -26.13 -7.82
CA ASP A 78 28.62 -27.54 -8.00
C ASP A 78 27.13 -27.75 -8.31
N LEU A 79 26.22 -27.03 -7.62
CA LEU A 79 24.80 -27.03 -7.97
C LEU A 79 24.53 -26.49 -9.37
N ARG A 80 25.17 -25.39 -9.75
CA ARG A 80 25.02 -24.83 -11.09
C ARG A 80 25.41 -25.87 -12.15
N ASP A 81 26.57 -26.49 -11.99
CA ASP A 81 27.08 -27.48 -12.94
C ASP A 81 26.18 -28.74 -12.96
N GLU A 82 25.59 -29.10 -11.83
CA GLU A 82 24.57 -30.16 -11.75
C GLU A 82 23.28 -29.81 -12.52
N ILE A 83 22.79 -28.57 -12.42
CA ILE A 83 21.60 -28.09 -13.17
C ILE A 83 21.89 -28.06 -14.69
N VAL A 84 23.09 -27.62 -15.10
CA VAL A 84 23.53 -27.68 -16.51
C VAL A 84 23.52 -29.14 -17.00
N GLY A 85 23.94 -30.06 -16.15
CA GLY A 85 24.03 -31.49 -16.42
C GLY A 85 22.71 -32.26 -16.48
N LEU A 86 21.56 -31.64 -16.17
CA LEU A 86 20.24 -32.27 -16.34
C LEU A 86 19.99 -32.62 -17.81
N ASP A 87 19.45 -33.80 -18.09
CA ASP A 87 19.21 -34.24 -19.46
C ASP A 87 17.89 -33.67 -20.00
N ASP A 88 17.94 -32.99 -21.15
CA ASP A 88 16.77 -32.31 -21.74
C ASP A 88 15.59 -33.27 -22.02
N THR A 89 15.85 -34.56 -22.21
CA THR A 89 14.82 -35.55 -22.56
C THR A 89 14.39 -36.37 -21.34
N ALA A 90 15.35 -36.83 -20.53
CA ALA A 90 15.08 -37.70 -19.39
C ALA A 90 14.54 -36.91 -18.19
N ASP A 91 14.94 -35.65 -18.02
CA ASP A 91 14.61 -34.84 -16.84
C ASP A 91 13.48 -33.83 -17.09
N GLN A 92 12.94 -33.71 -18.32
CA GLN A 92 11.79 -32.83 -18.61
C GLN A 92 10.52 -33.15 -17.80
N HIS A 93 10.41 -34.37 -17.25
CA HIS A 93 9.28 -34.77 -16.41
C HIS A 93 9.22 -33.98 -15.09
N LEU A 94 10.34 -33.35 -14.69
CA LEU A 94 10.42 -32.56 -13.47
C LEU A 94 9.52 -31.31 -13.52
N ILE A 95 9.18 -30.82 -14.72
CA ILE A 95 8.27 -29.68 -14.91
C ILE A 95 6.81 -30.08 -15.18
N ASP A 96 6.48 -31.38 -15.13
CA ASP A 96 5.12 -31.88 -15.44
C ASP A 96 3.99 -31.20 -14.67
N PRO A 97 4.09 -30.91 -13.36
CA PRO A 97 3.01 -30.25 -12.63
C PRO A 97 2.57 -28.92 -13.25
N VAL A 98 3.53 -28.09 -13.67
CA VAL A 98 3.25 -26.82 -14.38
C VAL A 98 2.95 -27.07 -15.85
N TRP A 99 3.73 -27.93 -16.51
CA TRP A 99 3.58 -28.21 -17.94
C TRP A 99 2.20 -28.75 -18.29
N ASN A 100 1.64 -29.65 -17.48
CA ASN A 100 0.33 -30.24 -17.77
C ASN A 100 -0.79 -29.17 -17.80
N LYS A 101 -0.68 -28.13 -16.97
CA LYS A 101 -1.62 -26.99 -16.98
C LYS A 101 -1.46 -26.14 -18.24
N ILE A 102 -0.21 -25.92 -18.65
CA ILE A 102 0.10 -25.20 -19.89
C ILE A 102 -0.43 -25.99 -21.09
N SER A 103 -0.12 -27.29 -21.19
CA SER A 103 -0.46 -28.13 -22.34
C SER A 103 -1.95 -28.25 -22.59
N ASP A 104 -2.76 -28.25 -21.52
CA ASP A 104 -4.23 -28.32 -21.60
C ASP A 104 -4.84 -27.09 -22.28
N ASN A 105 -4.10 -25.97 -22.34
CA ASN A 105 -4.57 -24.70 -22.90
C ASN A 105 -3.87 -24.35 -24.24
N LEU A 106 -2.95 -25.19 -24.74
CA LEU A 106 -2.26 -24.92 -26.01
C LEU A 106 -3.13 -25.27 -27.24
N PRO A 107 -3.10 -24.48 -28.31
CA PRO A 107 -3.72 -24.84 -29.58
C PRO A 107 -3.16 -26.16 -30.16
N PRO A 108 -3.96 -26.97 -30.87
CA PRO A 108 -3.49 -28.22 -31.49
C PRO A 108 -2.36 -28.03 -32.53
N SER A 109 -2.16 -26.81 -33.02
CA SER A 109 -1.10 -26.46 -33.98
C SER A 109 0.28 -26.30 -33.35
N VAL A 110 0.38 -26.25 -32.03
CA VAL A 110 1.66 -26.07 -31.31
C VAL A 110 2.35 -27.42 -31.15
N ASP A 111 3.63 -27.50 -31.51
CA ASP A 111 4.47 -28.66 -31.16
C ASP A 111 4.72 -28.67 -29.65
N GLN A 112 3.87 -29.40 -28.94
CA GLN A 112 3.92 -29.52 -27.49
C GLN A 112 5.23 -30.14 -26.99
N ALA A 113 5.86 -31.04 -27.74
CA ALA A 113 7.09 -31.69 -27.33
C ALA A 113 8.28 -30.74 -27.44
N GLU A 114 8.37 -29.98 -28.53
CA GLU A 114 9.38 -28.95 -28.72
C GLU A 114 9.20 -27.81 -27.69
N LEU A 115 7.97 -27.33 -27.49
CA LEU A 115 7.69 -26.26 -26.53
C LEU A 115 8.04 -26.69 -25.09
N LYS A 116 7.71 -27.93 -24.69
CA LYS A 116 8.09 -28.48 -23.38
C LYS A 116 9.60 -28.53 -23.21
N THR A 117 10.31 -28.99 -24.24
CA THR A 117 11.78 -29.07 -24.24
C THR A 117 12.38 -27.67 -24.07
N ASN A 118 11.87 -26.68 -24.80
CA ASN A 118 12.36 -25.31 -24.72
C ASN A 118 12.02 -24.63 -23.38
N LEU A 119 10.85 -24.92 -22.80
CA LEU A 119 10.50 -24.48 -21.45
C LEU A 119 11.44 -25.09 -20.40
N PHE A 120 11.76 -26.38 -20.51
CA PHE A 120 12.73 -27.03 -19.63
C PHE A 120 14.13 -26.44 -19.78
N ARG A 121 14.58 -26.15 -21.01
CA ARG A 121 15.84 -25.44 -21.27
C ARG A 121 15.87 -24.03 -20.69
N LEU A 122 14.76 -23.30 -20.76
CA LEU A 122 14.64 -21.99 -20.10
C LEU A 122 14.79 -22.13 -18.58
N VAL A 123 14.10 -23.09 -17.95
CA VAL A 123 14.24 -23.38 -16.51
C VAL A 123 15.70 -23.71 -16.15
N LYS A 124 16.36 -24.56 -16.95
CA LYS A 124 17.79 -24.87 -16.78
C LYS A 124 18.66 -23.62 -16.91
N ALA A 125 18.45 -22.80 -17.94
CA ALA A 125 19.26 -21.62 -18.21
C ALA A 125 19.15 -20.60 -17.06
N VAL A 126 17.94 -20.31 -16.57
CA VAL A 126 17.75 -19.39 -15.44
C VAL A 126 18.26 -20.02 -14.13
N GLY A 127 18.18 -21.34 -13.97
CA GLY A 127 18.75 -22.04 -12.82
C GLY A 127 20.27 -22.19 -12.84
N SER A 128 20.95 -21.95 -13.97
CA SER A 128 22.38 -22.25 -14.13
C SER A 128 23.24 -21.12 -14.70
N PHE A 129 22.68 -19.92 -14.89
CA PHE A 129 23.47 -18.81 -15.40
C PHE A 129 24.58 -18.42 -14.42
N ARG A 130 25.66 -17.87 -14.97
CA ARG A 130 26.81 -17.41 -14.20
C ARG A 130 26.60 -15.94 -13.89
N TYR A 131 26.90 -15.55 -12.66
CA TYR A 131 26.96 -14.13 -12.39
C TYR A 131 28.13 -13.53 -13.17
N ASP A 132 27.77 -12.45 -13.81
CA ASP A 132 28.65 -11.61 -14.56
C ASP A 132 28.29 -10.21 -14.12
N PRO A 133 29.24 -9.41 -13.62
CA PRO A 133 29.00 -7.99 -13.32
C PRO A 133 28.43 -7.22 -14.53
N GLN A 134 28.62 -7.72 -15.76
CA GLN A 134 28.04 -7.16 -16.98
C GLN A 134 26.72 -7.81 -17.43
N ALA A 135 26.21 -8.79 -16.67
CA ALA A 135 24.99 -9.54 -16.95
C ALA A 135 24.91 -10.17 -18.34
N SER A 136 26.03 -10.61 -18.92
CA SER A 136 26.04 -11.22 -20.27
C SER A 136 25.23 -12.51 -20.36
N ASP A 137 25.24 -13.39 -19.34
CA ASP A 137 24.43 -14.60 -19.35
C ASP A 137 22.92 -14.28 -19.21
N LEU A 138 22.58 -13.26 -18.42
CA LEU A 138 21.19 -12.77 -18.32
C LEU A 138 20.74 -12.14 -19.64
N GLU A 139 21.60 -11.38 -20.31
CA GLU A 139 21.33 -10.86 -21.65
C GLU A 139 21.19 -11.99 -22.67
N ALA A 140 22.00 -13.05 -22.56
CA ALA A 140 21.89 -14.24 -23.41
C ALA A 140 20.55 -14.96 -23.21
N ILE A 141 20.07 -15.10 -21.98
CA ILE A 141 18.71 -15.61 -21.69
C ILE A 141 17.66 -14.64 -22.24
N ARG A 142 17.85 -13.33 -22.03
CA ARG A 142 16.89 -12.28 -22.42
C ARG A 142 16.65 -12.25 -23.92
N THR A 143 17.74 -12.37 -24.68
CA THR A 143 17.76 -12.24 -26.13
C THR A 143 17.62 -13.57 -26.86
N ASN A 144 17.62 -14.72 -26.15
CA ASN A 144 17.47 -16.03 -26.76
C ASN A 144 16.13 -16.13 -27.52
N PRO A 145 16.15 -16.33 -28.85
CA PRO A 145 14.93 -16.34 -29.66
C PRO A 145 14.01 -17.51 -29.33
N GLU A 146 14.54 -18.68 -28.94
CA GLU A 146 13.75 -19.86 -28.57
C GLU A 146 13.01 -19.62 -27.26
N PHE A 147 13.65 -18.99 -26.27
CA PHE A 147 13.01 -18.66 -24.99
C PHE A 147 11.92 -17.61 -25.15
N ARG A 148 12.16 -16.59 -25.98
CA ARG A 148 11.16 -15.57 -26.31
C ARG A 148 9.96 -16.18 -27.04
N ALA A 149 10.19 -17.05 -28.01
CA ALA A 149 9.13 -17.77 -28.72
C ALA A 149 8.33 -18.68 -27.79
N THR A 150 9.02 -19.37 -26.88
CA THR A 150 8.41 -20.23 -25.86
C THR A 150 7.50 -19.44 -24.93
N LEU A 151 8.01 -18.36 -24.32
CA LEU A 151 7.20 -17.50 -23.44
C LEU A 151 6.04 -16.86 -24.17
N LYS A 152 6.23 -16.37 -25.40
CA LYS A 152 5.14 -15.80 -26.20
C LYS A 152 4.04 -16.82 -26.46
N THR A 153 4.41 -18.06 -26.78
CA THR A 153 3.44 -19.14 -27.04
C THR A 153 2.64 -19.49 -25.80
N ILE A 154 3.30 -19.59 -24.64
CA ILE A 154 2.65 -19.85 -23.35
C ILE A 154 1.72 -18.69 -22.96
N ALA A 155 2.17 -17.46 -23.17
CA ALA A 155 1.42 -16.27 -22.80
C ALA A 155 0.17 -16.07 -23.67
N ALA A 156 0.27 -16.34 -24.98
CA ALA A 156 -0.88 -16.39 -25.86
C ALA A 156 -1.93 -17.42 -25.38
N ALA A 157 -1.50 -18.61 -24.93
CA ALA A 157 -2.40 -19.60 -24.34
C ALA A 157 -3.01 -19.15 -23.01
N GLY A 158 -2.32 -18.29 -22.25
CA GLY A 158 -2.81 -17.66 -21.03
C GLY A 158 -3.62 -16.38 -21.25
N GLY A 159 -3.92 -16.00 -22.50
CA GLY A 159 -4.75 -14.85 -22.85
C GLY A 159 -4.04 -13.50 -22.90
N ASP A 160 -2.70 -13.45 -22.89
CA ASP A 160 -1.92 -12.21 -23.01
C ASP A 160 -0.72 -12.40 -23.95
N GLU A 161 -0.82 -11.93 -25.20
CA GLU A 161 0.28 -12.01 -26.16
C GLU A 161 1.41 -10.99 -25.91
N SER A 162 1.21 -10.06 -24.97
CA SER A 162 2.08 -8.92 -24.73
C SER A 162 3.24 -9.21 -23.76
N ILE A 163 3.38 -10.45 -23.28
CA ILE A 163 4.47 -10.78 -22.35
C ILE A 163 5.83 -10.55 -22.99
N ARG A 164 6.74 -9.96 -22.23
CA ARG A 164 8.15 -9.83 -22.56
C ARG A 164 8.98 -10.65 -21.58
N MET A 165 10.20 -10.98 -21.99
CA MET A 165 11.16 -11.59 -21.08
C MET A 165 11.45 -10.67 -19.87
N ASP A 166 11.38 -9.35 -20.06
CA ASP A 166 11.50 -8.37 -18.99
C ASP A 166 10.40 -8.56 -17.92
N ASP A 167 9.17 -8.91 -18.28
CA ASP A 167 8.09 -9.17 -17.32
C ASP A 167 8.36 -10.43 -16.47
N PHE A 168 8.97 -11.44 -17.07
CA PHE A 168 9.43 -12.64 -16.36
C PHE A 168 10.58 -12.32 -15.40
N LEU A 169 11.56 -11.51 -15.82
CA LEU A 169 12.66 -11.07 -14.97
C LEU A 169 12.17 -10.19 -13.80
N VAL A 170 11.22 -9.28 -14.06
CA VAL A 170 10.58 -8.47 -13.01
C VAL A 170 9.79 -9.33 -12.02
N PHE A 171 9.11 -10.38 -12.48
CA PHE A 171 8.47 -11.33 -11.57
C PHE A 171 9.50 -12.01 -10.65
N LEU A 172 10.66 -12.40 -11.17
CA LEU A 172 11.69 -13.06 -10.36
C LEU A 172 12.43 -12.09 -9.41
N PHE A 173 12.78 -10.88 -9.86
CA PHE A 173 13.73 -10.00 -9.15
C PHE A 173 13.18 -8.63 -8.77
N GLY A 174 11.99 -8.29 -9.24
CA GLY A 174 11.42 -6.97 -9.08
C GLY A 174 11.91 -5.97 -10.12
N ASP A 175 11.38 -4.74 -10.04
CA ASP A 175 11.79 -3.63 -10.89
C ASP A 175 12.63 -2.57 -10.16
N GLY A 176 12.77 -2.68 -8.84
CA GLY A 176 13.50 -1.72 -8.02
C GLY A 176 12.75 -0.41 -7.73
N ALA A 177 11.49 -0.28 -8.15
CA ALA A 177 10.66 0.90 -7.90
C ALA A 177 9.45 0.58 -7.02
N GLY A 178 8.64 -0.41 -7.43
CA GLY A 178 7.38 -0.73 -6.76
C GLY A 178 6.99 -2.21 -6.79
N ARG A 179 7.65 -3.03 -7.61
CA ARG A 179 7.45 -4.48 -7.65
C ARG A 179 8.68 -5.16 -7.05
N ALA A 180 8.47 -5.87 -5.95
CA ALA A 180 9.54 -6.54 -5.20
C ALA A 180 10.07 -7.81 -5.88
N GLY A 181 9.26 -8.46 -6.74
CA GLY A 181 9.54 -9.78 -7.28
C GLY A 181 9.74 -10.85 -6.20
N VAL A 182 10.16 -12.05 -6.61
CA VAL A 182 10.38 -13.18 -5.69
C VAL A 182 11.46 -12.85 -4.67
N GLU A 183 12.59 -12.27 -5.09
CA GLU A 183 13.68 -11.89 -4.18
C GLU A 183 13.25 -10.87 -3.11
N GLY A 184 12.65 -9.75 -3.52
CA GLY A 184 12.23 -8.72 -2.57
C GLY A 184 11.09 -9.19 -1.66
N THR A 185 10.25 -10.11 -2.14
CA THR A 185 9.20 -10.74 -1.31
C THR A 185 9.81 -11.66 -0.25
N ILE A 186 10.85 -12.43 -0.58
CA ILE A 186 11.62 -13.20 0.40
C ILE A 186 12.26 -12.27 1.42
N ALA A 187 12.91 -11.19 0.97
CA ALA A 187 13.49 -10.19 1.85
C ALA A 187 12.45 -9.65 2.84
N GLY A 188 11.26 -9.32 2.34
CA GLY A 188 10.12 -8.89 3.15
C GLY A 188 9.70 -9.94 4.18
N LEU A 189 9.50 -11.19 3.77
CA LEU A 189 9.16 -12.28 4.69
C LEU A 189 10.24 -12.53 5.73
N LEU A 190 11.52 -12.46 5.37
CA LEU A 190 12.63 -12.59 6.32
C LEU A 190 12.67 -11.41 7.30
N SER A 191 12.44 -10.18 6.83
CA SER A 191 12.40 -8.98 7.71
C SER A 191 11.27 -9.02 8.73
N SER A 192 10.16 -9.71 8.42
CA SER A 192 9.05 -9.90 9.36
C SER A 192 9.27 -10.99 10.41
N LYS A 193 10.32 -11.80 10.28
CA LYS A 193 10.61 -12.89 11.23
C LYS A 193 11.37 -12.38 12.42
N SER A 194 11.08 -12.95 13.59
CA SER A 194 11.86 -12.70 14.80
C SER A 194 13.29 -13.23 14.63
N ALA A 195 14.19 -12.73 15.47
CA ALA A 195 15.59 -13.14 15.43
C ALA A 195 15.78 -14.65 15.67
N ILE A 196 14.90 -15.25 16.47
CA ILE A 196 14.91 -16.69 16.75
C ILE A 196 14.43 -17.48 15.52
N GLU A 197 13.39 -17.01 14.83
CA GLU A 197 12.92 -17.66 13.60
C GLU A 197 13.96 -17.56 12.49
N LEU A 198 14.57 -16.39 12.29
CA LEU A 198 15.70 -16.21 11.37
C LEU A 198 16.86 -17.15 11.72
N PHE A 199 17.15 -17.30 13.01
CA PHE A 199 18.17 -18.21 13.50
C PHE A 199 17.83 -19.69 13.26
N GLN A 200 16.56 -20.08 13.41
CA GLN A 200 16.10 -21.44 13.12
C GLN A 200 16.16 -21.77 11.63
N LEU A 201 15.89 -20.80 10.75
CA LEU A 201 15.96 -21.00 9.30
C LEU A 201 17.35 -21.47 8.83
N LEU A 202 18.43 -21.03 9.48
CA LEU A 202 19.81 -21.31 9.08
C LEU A 202 20.22 -22.78 9.00
N GLY A 203 19.53 -23.66 9.73
CA GLY A 203 19.73 -25.10 9.60
C GLY A 203 18.43 -25.88 9.38
N ASP A 204 17.31 -25.18 9.16
CA ASP A 204 16.04 -25.80 8.81
C ASP A 204 15.79 -25.69 7.30
N LYS A 205 16.20 -26.75 6.58
CA LYS A 205 15.93 -26.93 5.14
C LYS A 205 14.44 -26.73 4.82
N GLN A 206 13.53 -27.19 5.68
CA GLN A 206 12.09 -27.05 5.45
C GLN A 206 11.62 -25.62 5.69
N GLY A 207 12.19 -24.94 6.69
CA GLY A 207 11.95 -23.54 6.99
C GLY A 207 12.28 -22.62 5.82
N ILE A 208 13.51 -22.66 5.28
CA ILE A 208 13.93 -21.81 4.14
C ILE A 208 13.02 -22.04 2.92
N THR A 209 12.66 -23.29 2.70
CA THR A 209 11.76 -23.68 1.61
C THR A 209 10.37 -23.13 1.77
N THR A 210 9.85 -23.17 2.99
CA THR A 210 8.54 -22.62 3.32
C THR A 210 8.52 -21.13 3.03
N VAL A 211 9.56 -20.38 3.42
CA VAL A 211 9.67 -18.94 3.13
C VAL A 211 9.60 -18.67 1.63
N LEU A 212 10.32 -19.44 0.81
CA LEU A 212 10.26 -19.20 -0.63
C LEU A 212 8.93 -19.62 -1.25
N LEU A 213 8.36 -20.74 -0.82
CA LEU A 213 7.05 -21.17 -1.31
C LEU A 213 5.98 -20.13 -0.97
N GLU A 214 6.04 -19.57 0.23
CA GLU A 214 5.18 -18.46 0.67
C GLU A 214 5.41 -17.19 -0.17
N ALA A 215 6.65 -16.82 -0.48
CA ALA A 215 6.95 -15.69 -1.36
C ALA A 215 6.40 -15.91 -2.78
N THR A 216 6.56 -17.12 -3.30
CA THR A 216 6.10 -17.51 -4.64
C THR A 216 4.58 -17.56 -4.70
N GLU A 217 3.93 -18.13 -3.68
CA GLU A 217 2.47 -18.18 -3.53
C GLU A 217 1.88 -16.77 -3.47
N LYS A 218 2.47 -15.89 -2.66
CA LYS A 218 2.07 -14.48 -2.56
C LYS A 218 2.12 -13.80 -3.93
N LEU A 219 3.24 -13.93 -4.65
CA LEU A 219 3.39 -13.28 -5.97
C LEU A 219 2.52 -13.88 -7.06
N LEU A 220 2.31 -15.20 -7.05
CA LEU A 220 1.37 -15.84 -7.97
C LEU A 220 -0.07 -15.39 -7.72
N GLY A 221 -0.41 -15.00 -6.47
CA GLY A 221 -1.69 -14.38 -6.13
C GLY A 221 -1.82 -12.92 -6.60
N GLU A 222 -0.73 -12.22 -6.87
CA GLU A 222 -0.71 -10.82 -7.31
C GLU A 222 -0.91 -10.66 -8.83
N THR A 223 -2.00 -11.19 -9.37
CA THR A 223 -2.31 -11.19 -10.81
C THR A 223 -2.50 -9.79 -11.41
N GLY A 224 -2.88 -8.80 -10.60
CA GLY A 224 -2.99 -7.40 -11.04
C GLY A 224 -1.65 -6.67 -11.16
N SER A 225 -0.64 -7.10 -10.41
CA SER A 225 0.68 -6.43 -10.33
C SER A 225 1.73 -7.09 -11.22
N TYR A 226 1.58 -8.38 -11.52
CA TYR A 226 2.52 -9.16 -12.32
C TYR A 226 1.81 -9.86 -13.48
N LYS A 227 2.13 -9.44 -14.71
CA LYS A 227 1.62 -10.08 -15.94
C LYS A 227 1.89 -11.58 -15.98
N PHE A 228 3.10 -11.99 -15.57
CA PHE A 228 3.47 -13.40 -15.51
C PHE A 228 2.57 -14.21 -14.56
N SER A 229 2.21 -13.66 -13.39
CA SER A 229 1.25 -14.28 -12.46
C SER A 229 -0.14 -14.42 -13.07
N SER A 230 -0.62 -13.37 -13.75
CA SER A 230 -1.91 -13.39 -14.46
C SER A 230 -1.96 -14.51 -15.52
N ILE A 231 -0.92 -14.61 -16.34
CA ILE A 231 -0.80 -15.66 -17.38
C ILE A 231 -0.83 -17.06 -16.76
N LEU A 232 -0.04 -17.29 -15.71
CA LEU A 232 -0.02 -18.58 -15.03
C LEU A 232 -1.38 -18.92 -14.40
N ALA A 233 -2.05 -17.95 -13.77
CA ALA A 233 -3.37 -18.14 -13.19
C ALA A 233 -4.42 -18.49 -14.27
N ASN A 234 -4.39 -17.81 -15.42
CA ASN A 234 -5.29 -18.09 -16.55
C ASN A 234 -5.06 -19.49 -17.16
N LEU A 235 -3.82 -19.98 -17.13
CA LEU A 235 -3.48 -21.35 -17.53
C LEU A 235 -3.86 -22.39 -16.45
N GLY A 236 -4.40 -21.97 -15.32
CA GLY A 236 -4.75 -22.85 -14.20
C GLY A 236 -3.54 -23.38 -13.43
N VAL A 237 -2.38 -22.73 -13.56
CA VAL A 237 -1.18 -23.02 -12.76
C VAL A 237 -1.38 -22.42 -11.37
N THR A 238 -1.34 -23.29 -10.36
CA THR A 238 -1.49 -22.91 -8.96
C THR A 238 -0.13 -22.83 -8.25
N PRO A 239 -0.05 -22.18 -7.08
CA PRO A 239 1.12 -22.26 -6.21
C PRO A 239 1.53 -23.70 -5.86
N GLN A 240 0.57 -24.62 -5.79
CA GLN A 240 0.83 -26.04 -5.52
C GLN A 240 1.48 -26.77 -6.71
N ASP A 241 1.15 -26.38 -7.95
CA ASP A 241 1.79 -26.93 -9.15
C ASP A 241 3.24 -26.48 -9.23
N VAL A 242 3.48 -25.18 -9.01
CA VAL A 242 4.84 -24.65 -8.88
C VAL A 242 5.55 -25.40 -7.77
N ARG A 243 5.03 -25.43 -6.54
CA ARG A 243 5.58 -26.22 -5.44
C ARG A 243 5.90 -27.68 -5.80
N SER A 244 5.13 -28.33 -6.67
CA SER A 244 5.37 -29.73 -7.03
C SER A 244 6.52 -29.88 -8.02
N THR A 245 6.58 -29.05 -9.07
CA THR A 245 7.71 -28.99 -10.03
C THR A 245 9.03 -28.77 -9.32
N VAL A 246 8.96 -27.85 -8.38
CA VAL A 246 9.94 -27.53 -7.38
C VAL A 246 10.31 -28.82 -6.68
N LEU A 247 9.48 -29.42 -5.85
CA LEU A 247 9.85 -30.65 -5.14
C LEU A 247 10.48 -31.77 -5.97
N GLY A 248 10.11 -31.93 -7.24
CA GLY A 248 10.78 -32.83 -8.17
C GLY A 248 12.26 -32.50 -8.41
N LEU A 249 12.59 -31.23 -8.68
CA LEU A 249 13.93 -30.80 -9.11
C LEU A 249 15.07 -31.13 -8.11
N GLN A 250 14.89 -31.15 -6.80
CA GLN A 250 15.91 -31.55 -5.81
C GLN A 250 15.56 -32.78 -5.01
N GLN A 251 14.49 -33.46 -5.40
CA GLN A 251 14.61 -34.90 -5.34
C GLN A 251 15.66 -35.38 -6.37
N LYS A 252 15.85 -34.65 -7.47
CA LYS A 252 16.86 -34.96 -8.51
C LYS A 252 18.27 -34.41 -8.20
N LEU A 253 18.38 -33.14 -7.81
CA LEU A 253 19.64 -32.46 -7.50
C LEU A 253 20.21 -32.89 -6.14
N GLN A 254 21.53 -33.09 -6.08
CA GLN A 254 22.27 -33.52 -4.89
C GLN A 254 22.99 -32.34 -4.20
N GLN A 255 23.36 -31.32 -4.97
CA GLN A 255 24.11 -30.16 -4.50
C GLN A 255 23.20 -29.00 -4.07
N ASP A 256 21.88 -29.23 -4.01
CA ASP A 256 20.90 -28.21 -3.63
C ASP A 256 21.09 -27.71 -2.20
N VAL A 257 21.27 -28.64 -1.25
CA VAL A 257 21.36 -28.31 0.18
C VAL A 257 22.60 -27.49 0.51
N PRO A 258 23.82 -27.92 0.12
CA PRO A 258 25.02 -27.14 0.40
C PRO A 258 24.94 -25.74 -0.19
N ALA A 259 24.47 -25.64 -1.44
CA ALA A 259 24.30 -24.37 -2.14
C ALA A 259 23.26 -23.45 -1.49
N ILE A 260 22.09 -23.96 -1.10
CA ILE A 260 21.05 -23.17 -0.42
C ILE A 260 21.57 -22.64 0.92
N ASN A 261 22.31 -23.46 1.67
CA ASN A 261 22.91 -23.02 2.93
C ASN A 261 23.94 -21.92 2.70
N ALA A 262 24.85 -22.11 1.74
CA ALA A 262 25.83 -21.11 1.32
C ALA A 262 25.17 -19.78 0.94
N MET A 263 24.09 -19.85 0.15
CA MET A 263 23.32 -18.69 -0.28
C MET A 263 22.58 -17.99 0.86
N THR A 264 21.99 -18.76 1.77
CA THR A 264 21.31 -18.20 2.95
C THR A 264 22.29 -17.44 3.82
N VAL A 265 23.48 -18.00 4.04
CA VAL A 265 24.55 -17.33 4.79
C VAL A 265 25.03 -16.06 4.07
N ALA A 266 25.21 -16.10 2.75
CA ALA A 266 25.56 -14.91 1.96
C ALA A 266 24.47 -13.83 2.04
N TYR A 267 23.19 -14.22 2.03
CA TYR A 267 22.05 -13.32 2.17
C TYR A 267 22.00 -12.64 3.55
N ILE A 268 22.31 -13.40 4.60
CA ILE A 268 22.41 -12.88 5.97
C ILE A 268 23.62 -11.96 6.11
N ARG A 269 24.77 -12.34 5.54
CA ARG A 269 26.01 -11.55 5.55
C ARG A 269 25.84 -10.23 4.80
N SER A 270 25.17 -10.23 3.64
CA SER A 270 24.91 -8.99 2.88
C SER A 270 23.98 -8.01 3.61
N ALA A 271 23.16 -8.53 4.54
CA ALA A 271 22.23 -7.74 5.33
C ALA A 271 22.70 -7.48 6.77
N ALA A 272 23.85 -8.03 7.18
CA ALA A 272 24.39 -7.89 8.53
C ALA A 272 24.93 -6.48 8.74
N LYS A 273 24.36 -5.75 9.71
CA LYS A 273 24.80 -4.41 10.12
C LYS A 273 25.23 -4.43 11.58
N PRO A 274 26.45 -3.97 11.91
CA PRO A 274 26.88 -3.87 13.29
C PRO A 274 26.19 -2.71 14.01
N SER A 275 25.97 -2.90 15.30
CA SER A 275 25.70 -1.84 16.28
C SER A 275 26.79 -1.93 17.34
N VAL A 276 27.40 -0.79 17.68
CA VAL A 276 28.55 -0.73 18.58
C VAL A 276 28.23 0.21 19.72
N LYS A 277 28.33 -0.27 20.96
CA LYS A 277 28.36 0.59 22.14
C LYS A 277 29.80 0.80 22.59
N VAL A 278 30.28 2.03 22.57
CA VAL A 278 31.63 2.38 23.05
C VAL A 278 31.54 2.86 24.50
N SER A 279 32.40 2.37 25.38
CA SER A 279 32.48 2.84 26.77
C SER A 279 32.94 4.29 26.86
N GLU A 280 32.61 4.97 27.96
CA GLU A 280 32.98 6.38 28.19
C GLU A 280 34.50 6.64 28.10
N ASP A 281 35.34 5.63 28.38
CA ASP A 281 36.80 5.70 28.28
C ASP A 281 37.35 5.24 26.93
N GLY A 282 36.50 4.88 25.96
CA GLY A 282 36.88 4.37 24.64
C GLY A 282 37.61 3.01 24.64
N ARG A 283 37.82 2.40 25.82
CA ARG A 283 38.61 1.17 25.98
C ARG A 283 37.80 -0.10 25.74
N LYS A 284 36.47 -0.01 25.68
CA LYS A 284 35.57 -1.14 25.45
C LYS A 284 34.56 -0.80 24.36
N HIS A 285 34.47 -1.66 23.35
CA HIS A 285 33.44 -1.61 22.32
C HIS A 285 32.57 -2.89 22.44
N GLU A 286 31.27 -2.78 22.60
CA GLU A 286 30.34 -3.91 22.58
C GLU A 286 29.64 -4.01 21.24
N TYR A 287 29.97 -5.04 20.47
CA TYR A 287 29.39 -5.28 19.15
C TYR A 287 28.16 -6.18 19.24
N ALA A 288 27.09 -5.75 18.59
CA ALA A 288 25.91 -6.53 18.25
C ALA A 288 25.70 -6.50 16.74
N LEU A 289 24.96 -7.48 16.19
CA LEU A 289 24.59 -7.50 14.78
C LEU A 289 23.07 -7.40 14.64
N SER A 290 22.63 -6.77 13.57
CA SER A 290 21.26 -6.87 13.08
C SER A 290 21.26 -7.37 11.64
N VAL A 291 20.24 -8.14 11.26
CA VAL A 291 20.06 -8.70 9.93
C VAL A 291 18.63 -8.35 9.50
N PHE A 292 18.47 -7.66 8.37
CA PHE A 292 17.17 -7.10 7.95
C PHE A 292 16.48 -6.24 9.02
N GLY A 293 17.26 -5.52 9.84
CA GLY A 293 16.74 -4.70 10.95
C GLY A 293 16.40 -5.48 12.22
N VAL A 294 16.55 -6.80 12.22
CA VAL A 294 16.28 -7.68 13.36
C VAL A 294 17.58 -7.98 14.10
N GLY A 295 17.67 -7.66 15.39
CA GLY A 295 18.87 -7.90 16.20
C GLY A 295 19.18 -9.38 16.39
N VAL A 296 20.39 -9.82 16.02
CA VAL A 296 20.84 -11.21 16.16
C VAL A 296 21.22 -11.48 17.62
N PRO A 297 20.64 -12.50 18.28
CA PRO A 297 20.94 -12.79 19.67
C PRO A 297 22.42 -13.15 19.83
N SER A 298 23.07 -12.67 20.91
CA SER A 298 24.48 -12.97 21.16
C SER A 298 24.76 -14.46 21.30
N ILE A 299 23.79 -15.26 21.77
CA ILE A 299 23.88 -16.73 21.83
C ILE A 299 23.99 -17.41 20.45
N ALA A 300 23.58 -16.74 19.38
CA ALA A 300 23.70 -17.21 18.01
C ALA A 300 25.07 -16.85 17.39
N LEU A 301 25.84 -16.00 18.07
CA LEU A 301 27.10 -15.46 17.58
C LEU A 301 28.27 -16.01 18.38
N GLN A 302 29.35 -16.33 17.67
CA GLN A 302 30.65 -16.58 18.23
C GLN A 302 31.60 -15.50 17.73
N TRP A 303 31.93 -14.57 18.63
CA TRP A 303 32.90 -13.51 18.36
C TRP A 303 34.33 -14.01 18.60
N ALA A 304 35.24 -13.60 17.72
CA ALA A 304 36.66 -13.92 17.84
C ALA A 304 37.55 -12.80 17.27
N LYS A 305 38.76 -12.67 17.82
CA LYS A 305 39.84 -11.89 17.21
C LYS A 305 40.51 -12.75 16.13
N VAL A 306 40.58 -12.25 14.89
CA VAL A 306 41.23 -12.94 13.76
C VAL A 306 42.69 -12.50 13.63
N SER A 307 42.96 -11.20 13.75
CA SER A 307 44.29 -10.62 13.63
C SER A 307 44.38 -9.28 14.37
N GLY A 308 45.58 -8.69 14.43
CA GLY A 308 45.84 -7.38 15.06
C GLY A 308 46.56 -7.45 16.39
N SER A 309 46.46 -6.40 17.21
CA SER A 309 47.24 -6.24 18.43
C SER A 309 46.98 -7.36 19.45
N ALA A 310 48.02 -7.76 20.18
CA ALA A 310 47.92 -8.67 21.32
C ALA A 310 47.08 -8.08 22.45
N ASP A 311 47.06 -6.75 22.56
CA ASP A 311 46.38 -6.00 23.62
C ASP A 311 44.86 -5.98 23.48
N VAL A 312 44.33 -6.28 22.28
CA VAL A 312 42.88 -6.35 22.08
C VAL A 312 42.35 -7.71 22.53
N THR A 313 41.39 -7.71 23.46
CA THR A 313 40.68 -8.93 23.88
C THR A 313 39.25 -8.90 23.36
N VAL A 314 38.81 -9.98 22.71
CA VAL A 314 37.44 -10.15 22.20
C VAL A 314 36.74 -11.24 23.01
N ALA A 315 35.69 -10.86 23.74
CA ALA A 315 34.86 -11.77 24.51
C ALA A 315 33.77 -12.40 23.62
N PRO A 316 33.24 -13.59 24.00
CA PRO A 316 32.23 -14.30 23.20
C PRO A 316 30.93 -13.53 22.97
N ASN A 317 30.61 -12.55 23.81
CA ASN A 317 29.43 -11.71 23.70
C ASN A 317 29.62 -10.50 22.78
N GLY A 318 30.77 -10.35 22.12
CA GLY A 318 31.08 -9.22 21.24
C GLY A 318 31.73 -8.03 21.94
N ALA A 319 32.04 -8.12 23.24
CA ALA A 319 32.82 -7.09 23.91
C ALA A 319 34.30 -7.16 23.51
N VAL A 320 34.81 -6.08 22.95
CA VAL A 320 36.20 -5.88 22.55
C VAL A 320 36.81 -4.88 23.52
N THR A 321 37.98 -5.18 24.08
CA THR A 321 38.61 -4.38 25.15
C THR A 321 40.11 -4.20 24.97
N ILE A 322 40.67 -3.11 25.49
CA ILE A 322 42.11 -2.89 25.68
C ILE A 322 42.44 -2.63 27.17
N PRO A 323 43.61 -3.05 27.69
CA PRO A 323 44.05 -2.77 29.06
C PRO A 323 44.21 -1.27 29.35
N GLU A 324 44.17 -0.87 30.62
CA GLU A 324 44.28 0.54 31.06
C GLU A 324 45.60 1.22 30.63
N GLU A 325 46.67 0.47 30.49
CA GLU A 325 47.98 0.97 30.07
C GLU A 325 48.13 1.17 28.55
N VAL A 326 47.16 0.71 27.76
CA VAL A 326 47.20 0.77 26.29
C VAL A 326 46.36 1.92 25.78
N GLU A 327 46.97 2.90 25.11
CA GLU A 327 46.29 4.11 24.64
C GLU A 327 45.49 3.88 23.35
N ILE A 328 45.98 3.01 22.46
CA ILE A 328 45.30 2.68 21.20
C ILE A 328 45.70 1.27 20.76
N ALA A 329 44.75 0.48 20.30
CA ALA A 329 45.03 -0.80 19.65
C ALA A 329 43.95 -1.19 18.65
N SER A 330 44.36 -1.83 17.56
CA SER A 330 43.46 -2.28 16.50
C SER A 330 43.47 -3.79 16.34
N ALA A 331 42.33 -4.37 15.99
CA ALA A 331 42.20 -5.78 15.66
C ALA A 331 41.12 -6.03 14.60
N VAL A 332 41.28 -7.10 13.82
CA VAL A 332 40.19 -7.60 12.98
C VAL A 332 39.35 -8.54 13.84
N ILE A 333 38.09 -8.18 14.05
CA ILE A 333 37.11 -9.02 14.75
C ILE A 333 36.19 -9.69 13.75
N GLN A 334 35.71 -10.86 14.13
CA GLN A 334 34.83 -11.67 13.31
C GLN A 334 33.69 -12.22 14.15
N ALA A 335 32.47 -12.14 13.62
CA ALA A 335 31.31 -12.84 14.18
C ALA A 335 30.98 -14.04 13.30
N LYS A 336 30.94 -15.22 13.91
CA LYS A 336 30.45 -16.44 13.28
C LYS A 336 29.07 -16.79 13.80
N LEU A 337 28.18 -17.13 12.89
CA LEU A 337 26.86 -17.61 13.19
C LEU A 337 26.93 -19.10 13.51
N VAL A 338 26.54 -19.47 14.72
CA VAL A 338 26.55 -20.85 15.21
C VAL A 338 25.35 -21.59 14.65
N ASN A 339 25.54 -22.74 14.00
CA ASN A 339 24.41 -23.51 13.49
C ASN A 339 23.72 -24.26 14.65
N PRO A 340 22.43 -24.00 14.95
CA PRO A 340 21.73 -24.65 16.06
C PRO A 340 21.54 -26.16 15.87
N TYR A 341 21.67 -26.67 14.65
CA TYR A 341 21.49 -28.09 14.30
C TYR A 341 22.81 -28.85 14.12
N GLY A 342 23.94 -28.23 14.49
CA GLY A 342 25.27 -28.76 14.26
C GLY A 342 25.84 -28.39 12.88
N GLY A 343 27.15 -28.31 12.77
CA GLY A 343 27.87 -27.80 11.60
C GLY A 343 28.95 -26.79 12.00
N SER A 344 29.81 -26.40 11.05
CA SER A 344 30.80 -25.34 11.29
C SER A 344 30.09 -23.99 11.39
N ALA A 345 30.50 -23.17 12.37
CA ALA A 345 30.02 -21.79 12.48
C ALA A 345 30.48 -20.99 11.26
N LYS A 346 29.57 -20.23 10.64
CA LYS A 346 29.82 -19.50 9.39
C LYS A 346 30.03 -18.02 9.65
N VAL A 347 31.07 -17.43 9.07
CA VAL A 347 31.38 -16.00 9.23
C VAL A 347 30.26 -15.17 8.65
N ILE A 348 29.67 -14.23 9.39
CA ILE A 348 28.65 -13.31 8.83
C ILE A 348 29.01 -11.84 8.99
N PHE A 349 30.11 -11.56 9.67
CA PHE A 349 30.64 -10.22 9.85
C PHE A 349 32.13 -10.31 10.13
N GLU A 350 32.90 -9.43 9.50
CA GLU A 350 34.32 -9.25 9.74
C GLU A 350 34.66 -7.77 9.53
N GLN A 351 35.34 -7.16 10.50
CA GLN A 351 35.70 -5.74 10.42
C GLN A 351 36.97 -5.47 11.24
N GLU A 352 37.82 -4.58 10.73
CA GLU A 352 38.89 -3.97 11.52
C GLU A 352 38.33 -2.93 12.48
N VAL A 353 38.68 -3.06 13.76
CA VAL A 353 38.23 -2.17 14.83
C VAL A 353 39.43 -1.58 15.52
N THR A 354 39.34 -0.30 15.86
CA THR A 354 40.37 0.42 16.63
C THR A 354 39.74 0.92 17.91
N LEU A 355 40.31 0.52 19.05
CA LEU A 355 39.95 1.03 20.36
C LEU A 355 40.99 2.07 20.73
N LYS A 356 40.53 3.22 21.19
CA LYS A 356 41.37 4.32 21.63
C LYS A 356 40.93 4.68 23.04
N ALA A 357 41.84 4.58 23.98
CA ALA A 357 41.66 5.11 25.32
C ALA A 357 41.43 6.61 25.18
N ASP A 358 40.20 6.99 25.42
CA ASP A 358 39.82 8.37 25.40
C ASP A 358 40.19 8.96 26.75
N ASP A 359 40.92 10.06 26.74
CA ASP A 359 40.99 11.06 27.81
C ASP A 359 39.64 11.79 28.02
N GLY A 360 38.56 11.13 27.59
CA GLY A 360 37.17 11.51 27.40
C GLY A 360 37.05 12.63 26.37
N GLU A 361 36.92 12.31 25.09
CA GLU A 361 36.61 13.29 24.05
C GLU A 361 35.38 14.09 24.51
N GLU A 362 35.55 15.41 24.57
CA GLU A 362 34.44 16.33 24.77
C GLU A 362 33.46 16.07 23.63
N THR A 363 32.19 15.83 23.97
CA THR A 363 31.19 15.60 22.92
C THR A 363 31.11 16.82 22.04
N GLU A 364 31.07 16.63 20.72
CA GLU A 364 30.87 17.70 19.75
C GLU A 364 29.40 17.76 19.35
N PHE A 365 28.77 18.92 19.56
CA PHE A 365 27.41 19.19 19.12
C PHE A 365 27.38 19.52 17.62
N PRO A 366 26.50 18.91 16.82
CA PRO A 366 26.39 19.15 15.37
C PRO A 366 25.77 20.52 15.04
N ALA A 367 26.48 21.60 15.35
CA ALA A 367 25.98 22.97 15.28
C ALA A 367 25.39 23.32 13.89
N ALA A 368 26.02 22.87 12.81
CA ALA A 368 25.54 23.15 11.45
C ALA A 368 24.15 22.55 11.16
N GLN A 369 23.95 21.26 11.49
CA GLN A 369 22.67 20.58 11.28
C GLN A 369 21.57 21.16 12.18
N PHE A 370 21.92 21.49 13.43
CA PHE A 370 21.00 22.17 14.33
C PHE A 370 20.56 23.53 13.78
N LEU A 371 21.50 24.36 13.34
CA LEU A 371 21.22 25.68 12.78
C LEU A 371 20.38 25.58 11.50
N GLU A 372 20.63 24.60 10.64
CA GLU A 372 19.80 24.34 9.46
C GLU A 372 18.34 24.08 9.85
N ARG A 373 18.10 23.17 10.81
CA ARG A 373 16.76 22.87 11.31
C ARG A 373 16.09 24.10 11.92
N MET A 374 16.81 24.85 12.74
CA MET A 374 16.24 26.05 13.36
C MET A 374 15.97 27.17 12.37
N ASN A 375 16.83 27.35 11.36
CA ASN A 375 16.60 28.30 10.27
C ASN A 375 15.33 27.92 9.48
N LYS A 376 15.09 26.63 9.27
CA LYS A 376 13.85 26.13 8.65
C LYS A 376 12.62 26.49 9.49
N ILE A 377 12.67 26.29 10.81
CA ILE A 377 11.57 26.67 11.73
C ILE A 377 11.39 28.19 11.76
N HIS A 378 12.47 28.96 11.80
CA HIS A 378 12.41 30.43 11.80
C HIS A 378 11.84 30.97 10.49
N ALA A 379 12.24 30.42 9.34
CA ALA A 379 11.66 30.77 8.05
C ALA A 379 10.15 30.43 8.00
N ALA A 380 9.77 29.27 8.55
CA ALA A 380 8.36 28.92 8.69
C ALA A 380 7.64 29.92 9.60
N LEU A 381 8.18 30.28 10.77
CA LEU A 381 7.61 31.26 11.69
C LEU A 381 7.38 32.62 10.99
N LEU A 382 8.38 33.12 10.24
CA LEU A 382 8.30 34.37 9.48
C LEU A 382 7.27 34.34 8.36
N ALA A 383 7.01 33.17 7.76
CA ALA A 383 5.95 32.99 6.77
C ALA A 383 4.53 32.96 7.39
N GLY A 384 4.42 32.99 8.73
CA GLY A 384 3.17 32.94 9.48
C GLY A 384 2.55 34.27 9.84
N ASP A 385 1.88 34.29 10.98
CA ASP A 385 1.30 35.51 11.55
C ASP A 385 2.42 36.34 12.21
N PRO A 386 2.56 37.64 11.89
CA PRO A 386 3.52 38.51 12.57
C PRO A 386 3.39 38.52 14.10
N ALA A 387 2.20 38.26 14.65
CA ALA A 387 2.01 38.12 16.08
C ALA A 387 2.77 36.92 16.67
N ASP A 388 2.87 35.81 15.93
CA ASP A 388 3.59 34.60 16.36
C ASP A 388 5.08 34.89 16.51
N VAL A 389 5.66 35.67 15.58
CA VAL A 389 7.05 36.14 15.66
C VAL A 389 7.26 37.02 16.89
N GLN A 390 6.29 37.89 17.20
CA GLN A 390 6.39 38.77 18.36
C GLN A 390 6.26 38.01 19.67
N ASP A 391 5.35 37.03 19.77
CA ASP A 391 5.19 36.20 20.96
C ASP A 391 6.49 35.43 21.29
N VAL A 392 7.16 34.89 20.26
CA VAL A 392 8.46 34.21 20.41
C VAL A 392 9.56 35.17 20.87
N ARG A 393 9.61 36.40 20.32
CA ARG A 393 10.57 37.44 20.77
C ARG A 393 10.30 37.89 22.20
N ASP A 394 9.03 38.09 22.56
CA ASP A 394 8.62 38.48 23.90
C ASP A 394 9.08 37.44 24.94
N LEU A 395 8.93 36.15 24.66
CA LEU A 395 9.42 35.09 25.54
C LEU A 395 10.94 35.08 25.66
N ARG A 396 11.66 35.21 24.53
CA ARG A 396 13.13 35.30 24.55
C ARG A 396 13.59 36.44 25.45
N ASP A 397 12.99 37.62 25.31
CA ASP A 397 13.33 38.80 26.09
C ASP A 397 12.94 38.63 27.57
N GLU A 398 11.83 37.93 27.86
CA GLU A 398 11.42 37.58 29.23
C GLU A 398 12.42 36.63 29.91
N ILE A 399 12.90 35.59 29.21
CA ILE A 399 13.95 34.68 29.68
C ILE A 399 15.26 35.45 29.91
N ALA A 400 15.67 36.28 28.94
CA ALA A 400 16.86 37.13 29.06
C ALA A 400 16.76 38.14 30.22
N GLY A 401 15.54 38.53 30.60
CA GLY A 401 15.24 39.43 31.71
C GLY A 401 15.21 38.78 33.10
N LEU A 402 15.30 37.44 33.21
CA LEU A 402 15.35 36.77 34.52
C LEU A 402 16.61 37.19 35.30
N ASP A 403 16.41 37.62 36.54
CA ASP A 403 17.49 38.04 37.44
C ASP A 403 18.09 36.81 38.13
N ALA A 404 19.37 36.55 37.87
CA ALA A 404 20.05 35.36 38.34
C ALA A 404 20.02 35.21 39.86
N ALA A 405 20.19 36.31 40.59
CA ALA A 405 20.23 36.32 42.04
C ALA A 405 18.86 36.00 42.66
N ALA A 406 17.79 36.58 42.12
CA ALA A 406 16.42 36.40 42.58
C ALA A 406 15.78 35.09 42.08
N ASN A 407 16.19 34.60 40.91
CA ASN A 407 15.52 33.49 40.23
C ASN A 407 16.26 32.14 40.32
N GLN A 408 17.50 32.08 40.81
CA GLN A 408 18.20 30.80 41.05
C GLN A 408 17.46 29.86 42.04
N VAL A 409 16.49 30.35 42.81
CA VAL A 409 15.61 29.52 43.66
C VAL A 409 14.78 28.52 42.84
N LEU A 410 14.53 28.81 41.56
CA LEU A 410 13.82 27.93 40.63
C LEU A 410 14.59 26.63 40.37
N LEU A 411 15.92 26.62 40.54
CA LEU A 411 16.76 25.43 40.41
C LEU A 411 16.79 24.56 41.67
N ASN A 412 16.14 24.95 42.77
CA ASN A 412 16.24 24.20 44.04
C ASN A 412 15.96 22.69 43.92
N PRO A 413 14.97 22.20 43.13
CA PRO A 413 14.73 20.77 43.02
C PRO A 413 15.97 19.98 42.57
N ILE A 414 16.67 20.46 41.54
CA ILE A 414 17.92 19.83 41.06
C ILE A 414 19.14 20.22 41.92
N TRP A 415 19.23 21.50 42.33
CA TRP A 415 20.41 22.04 43.00
C TRP A 415 20.67 21.38 44.36
N ASN A 416 19.61 21.08 45.11
CA ASN A 416 19.77 20.44 46.42
C ASN A 416 20.45 19.07 46.34
N LYS A 417 20.28 18.35 45.21
CA LYS A 417 20.95 17.08 44.93
C LYS A 417 22.41 17.31 44.54
N ILE A 418 22.66 18.23 43.60
CA ILE A 418 24.01 18.63 43.17
C ILE A 418 24.86 19.06 44.37
N ALA A 419 24.35 20.00 45.18
CA ALA A 419 25.07 20.58 46.32
C ALA A 419 25.49 19.55 47.36
N SER A 420 24.73 18.47 47.52
CA SER A 420 25.04 17.40 48.48
C SER A 420 26.22 16.50 48.07
N GLN A 421 26.61 16.52 46.80
CA GLN A 421 27.69 15.70 46.23
C GLN A 421 28.93 16.51 45.82
N LEU A 422 28.86 17.85 45.90
CA LEU A 422 30.00 18.71 45.61
C LEU A 422 31.08 18.61 46.70
N PRO A 423 32.38 18.73 46.35
CA PRO A 423 33.44 18.79 47.35
C PRO A 423 33.31 20.04 48.22
N GLU A 424 33.76 19.97 49.48
CA GLU A 424 33.69 21.10 50.43
C GLU A 424 34.42 22.36 49.94
N SER A 425 35.39 22.20 49.04
CA SER A 425 36.13 23.30 48.41
C SER A 425 35.37 24.02 47.29
N ALA A 426 34.23 23.50 46.84
CA ALA A 426 33.45 24.09 45.77
C ALA A 426 32.68 25.34 46.24
N ASP A 427 32.78 26.43 45.48
CA ASP A 427 31.94 27.62 45.69
C ASP A 427 30.52 27.34 45.19
N GLN A 428 29.70 26.79 46.08
CA GLN A 428 28.31 26.40 45.80
C GLN A 428 27.46 27.58 45.30
N ALA A 429 27.65 28.79 45.82
CA ALA A 429 26.87 29.95 45.40
C ALA A 429 27.22 30.34 43.95
N LYS A 430 28.51 30.36 43.61
CA LYS A 430 28.97 30.65 42.25
C LYS A 430 28.53 29.57 41.26
N LEU A 431 28.64 28.29 41.62
CA LEU A 431 28.21 27.19 40.75
C LEU A 431 26.70 27.21 40.50
N LYS A 432 25.88 27.50 41.52
CA LYS A 432 24.42 27.62 41.36
C LYS A 432 24.05 28.77 40.42
N LEU A 433 24.70 29.92 40.61
CA LEU A 433 24.50 31.10 39.78
C LEU A 433 24.89 30.81 38.31
N SER A 434 26.06 30.21 38.09
CA SER A 434 26.53 29.84 36.76
C SER A 434 25.63 28.78 36.10
N LEU A 435 25.13 27.81 36.86
CA LEU A 435 24.14 26.84 36.36
C LEU A 435 22.85 27.54 35.91
N PHE A 436 22.37 28.53 36.66
CA PHE A 436 21.20 29.33 36.25
C PHE A 436 21.44 30.10 34.96
N GLU A 437 22.61 30.71 34.80
CA GLU A 437 22.99 31.40 33.55
C GLU A 437 23.08 30.43 32.35
N ILE A 438 23.50 29.18 32.56
CA ILE A 438 23.44 28.13 31.53
C ILE A 438 22.00 27.88 31.09
N PHE A 439 21.06 27.65 32.03
CA PHE A 439 19.65 27.44 31.71
C PHE A 439 19.05 28.64 30.97
N LYS A 440 19.39 29.86 31.38
CA LYS A 440 18.94 31.10 30.75
C LYS A 440 19.48 31.23 29.32
N ALA A 441 20.77 31.00 29.12
CA ALA A 441 21.40 31.08 27.82
C ALA A 441 20.81 30.07 26.83
N VAL A 442 20.70 28.80 27.24
CA VAL A 442 20.11 27.73 26.41
C VAL A 442 18.62 27.98 26.15
N GLY A 443 17.86 28.43 27.15
CA GLY A 443 16.44 28.72 27.01
C GLY A 443 16.15 29.89 26.06
N SER A 444 16.99 30.93 26.06
CA SER A 444 16.83 32.09 25.17
C SER A 444 17.22 31.81 23.72
N PHE A 445 18.18 30.91 23.51
CA PHE A 445 18.80 30.66 22.20
C PHE A 445 17.89 29.98 21.18
N GLN A 446 16.93 29.15 21.62
CA GLN A 446 16.03 28.38 20.74
C GLN A 446 15.13 29.25 19.84
N TYR A 447 15.01 30.54 20.12
CA TYR A 447 14.01 31.40 19.50
C TYR A 447 14.56 32.30 18.38
N ASP A 448 15.88 32.50 18.30
CA ASP A 448 16.58 33.23 17.24
C ASP A 448 18.05 32.78 17.18
N PRO A 449 18.32 31.53 16.76
CA PRO A 449 19.65 30.97 16.90
C PRO A 449 20.59 31.51 15.82
N GLN A 450 21.53 32.35 16.24
CA GLN A 450 22.68 32.74 15.42
C GLN A 450 23.87 31.82 15.71
N ALA A 451 24.67 31.52 14.68
CA ALA A 451 25.86 30.70 14.84
C ALA A 451 26.85 31.28 15.88
N SER A 452 26.97 32.61 15.94
CA SER A 452 27.81 33.29 16.93
C SER A 452 27.33 33.08 18.37
N ASP A 453 26.02 33.06 18.58
CA ASP A 453 25.41 32.96 19.90
C ASP A 453 25.52 31.52 20.41
N LEU A 454 25.30 30.53 19.53
CA LEU A 454 25.55 29.12 19.83
C LEU A 454 27.01 28.90 20.25
N GLU A 455 27.95 29.43 19.47
CA GLU A 455 29.36 29.24 19.74
C GLU A 455 29.80 29.95 21.03
N ALA A 456 29.24 31.13 21.31
CA ALA A 456 29.44 31.82 22.58
C ALA A 456 28.96 30.99 23.79
N ILE A 457 27.86 30.25 23.65
CA ILE A 457 27.36 29.33 24.69
C ILE A 457 28.28 28.10 24.83
N ARG A 458 28.66 27.47 23.71
CA ARG A 458 29.50 26.25 23.67
C ARG A 458 30.90 26.46 24.22
N THR A 459 31.49 27.61 23.93
CA THR A 459 32.89 27.92 24.27
C THR A 459 33.03 28.76 25.55
N ASN A 460 31.93 29.11 26.22
CA ASN A 460 31.97 29.90 27.44
C ASN A 460 32.82 29.18 28.52
N PRO A 461 33.94 29.78 28.96
CA PRO A 461 34.86 29.12 29.88
C PRO A 461 34.27 28.93 31.28
N GLU A 462 33.38 29.83 31.72
CA GLU A 462 32.69 29.71 33.01
C GLU A 462 31.67 28.57 32.96
N TYR A 463 30.91 28.45 31.87
CA TYR A 463 29.96 27.34 31.72
C TYR A 463 30.67 26.00 31.68
N ARG A 464 31.76 25.90 30.91
CA ARG A 464 32.60 24.70 30.85
C ARG A 464 33.17 24.33 32.22
N ALA A 465 33.70 25.29 32.98
CA ALA A 465 34.23 25.03 34.33
C ALA A 465 33.13 24.56 35.31
N THR A 466 31.96 25.17 35.25
CA THR A 466 30.79 24.78 36.06
C THR A 466 30.33 23.37 35.73
N LEU A 467 30.17 23.03 34.45
CA LEU A 467 29.75 21.70 34.02
C LEU A 467 30.77 20.62 34.34
N LYS A 468 32.07 20.87 34.16
CA LYS A 468 33.10 19.90 34.58
C LYS A 468 33.08 19.65 36.09
N THR A 469 32.87 20.69 36.89
CA THR A 469 32.79 20.55 38.36
C THR A 469 31.56 19.74 38.79
N ILE A 470 30.39 20.04 38.21
CA ILE A 470 29.14 19.30 38.48
C ILE A 470 29.23 17.88 37.95
N GLY A 471 29.73 17.71 36.73
CA GLY A 471 29.96 16.42 36.09
C GLY A 471 30.89 15.54 36.90
N ALA A 472 32.01 16.07 37.41
CA ALA A 472 32.92 15.34 38.27
C ALA A 472 32.24 14.85 39.56
N ALA A 473 31.39 15.67 40.19
CA ALA A 473 30.57 15.24 41.34
C ALA A 473 29.55 14.15 40.97
N GLY A 474 29.06 14.16 39.73
CA GLY A 474 28.24 13.11 39.14
C GLY A 474 29.04 11.99 38.46
N GLY A 475 30.36 11.87 38.70
CA GLY A 475 31.18 10.80 38.12
C GLY A 475 31.33 10.81 36.59
N VAL A 476 31.22 11.98 35.95
CA VAL A 476 31.43 12.27 34.52
C VAL A 476 32.27 13.55 34.39
N PRO A 477 33.60 13.49 34.59
CA PRO A 477 34.45 14.68 34.78
C PRO A 477 34.58 15.59 33.54
N ASN A 478 34.28 15.07 32.35
CA ASN A 478 34.39 15.79 31.08
C ASN A 478 33.03 16.29 30.55
N LEU A 479 32.06 16.54 31.44
CA LEU A 479 30.77 17.12 31.07
C LEU A 479 30.96 18.56 30.56
N VAL A 480 30.48 18.84 29.35
CA VAL A 480 30.57 20.15 28.68
C VAL A 480 29.22 20.60 28.14
N MET A 481 29.17 21.81 27.56
CA MET A 481 27.94 22.39 27.03
C MET A 481 27.32 21.56 25.91
N ASP A 482 28.16 21.00 25.05
CA ASP A 482 27.72 20.18 23.92
C ASP A 482 26.96 18.92 24.40
N ASP A 483 27.25 18.38 25.58
CA ASP A 483 26.47 17.28 26.17
C ASP A 483 25.03 17.70 26.50
N ILE A 484 24.82 18.92 26.99
CA ILE A 484 23.49 19.48 27.24
C ILE A 484 22.76 19.71 25.92
N LEU A 485 23.45 20.27 24.92
CA LEU A 485 22.86 20.54 23.61
C LEU A 485 22.48 19.25 22.87
N VAL A 486 23.32 18.21 22.92
CA VAL A 486 22.99 16.87 22.38
C VAL A 486 21.82 16.25 23.13
N PHE A 487 21.74 16.41 24.45
CA PHE A 487 20.60 15.92 25.22
C PHE A 487 19.29 16.62 24.83
N LEU A 488 19.32 17.93 24.58
CA LEU A 488 18.12 18.69 24.22
C LEU A 488 17.71 18.52 22.74
N PHE A 489 18.67 18.51 21.82
CA PHE A 489 18.40 18.62 20.38
C PHE A 489 18.92 17.44 19.53
N GLY A 490 19.65 16.53 20.15
CA GLY A 490 20.28 15.40 19.50
C GLY A 490 21.59 15.73 18.80
N ASP A 491 22.26 14.67 18.34
CA ASP A 491 23.45 14.73 17.49
C ASP A 491 23.14 14.67 15.99
N GLY A 492 21.84 14.67 15.62
CA GLY A 492 21.37 14.64 14.24
C GLY A 492 21.48 13.26 13.57
N GLU A 493 21.99 12.26 14.28
CA GLU A 493 22.13 10.89 13.78
C GLU A 493 21.49 9.89 14.76
N SER A 494 22.28 9.41 15.73
CA SER A 494 21.93 8.29 16.59
C SER A 494 21.25 8.72 17.89
N ARG A 495 21.64 9.89 18.43
CA ARG A 495 21.09 10.47 19.65
C ARG A 495 20.08 11.52 19.26
N LYS A 496 18.80 11.22 19.44
CA LYS A 496 17.70 12.08 19.01
C LYS A 496 17.53 13.34 19.90
N GLY A 497 17.99 13.28 21.14
CA GLY A 497 17.69 14.30 22.15
C GLY A 497 16.18 14.46 22.37
N ALA A 498 15.79 15.48 23.15
CA ALA A 498 14.39 15.72 23.49
C ALA A 498 13.58 16.12 22.26
N ASP A 499 14.09 17.05 21.44
CA ASP A 499 13.46 17.49 20.18
C ASP A 499 13.22 16.30 19.23
N GLY A 500 14.23 15.45 18.99
CA GLY A 500 14.09 14.32 18.09
C GLY A 500 13.11 13.26 18.59
N ILE A 501 13.04 13.01 19.91
CA ILE A 501 12.04 12.10 20.49
C ILE A 501 10.63 12.68 20.34
N ILE A 502 10.45 13.99 20.57
CA ILE A 502 9.15 14.66 20.37
C ILE A 502 8.71 14.53 18.91
N ARG A 503 9.61 14.80 17.95
CA ARG A 503 9.32 14.66 16.51
C ARG A 503 8.97 13.23 16.12
N GLU A 504 9.72 12.25 16.60
CA GLU A 504 9.42 10.82 16.37
C GLU A 504 8.05 10.45 16.95
N ARG A 505 7.73 10.96 18.14
CA ARG A 505 6.42 10.74 18.73
C ARG A 505 5.32 11.38 17.89
N ILE A 506 5.48 12.62 17.41
CA ILE A 506 4.52 13.26 16.50
C ILE A 506 4.35 12.45 15.22
N ALA A 507 5.45 11.97 14.62
CA ALA A 507 5.45 11.16 13.39
C ALA A 507 4.76 9.79 13.56
N SER A 508 4.59 9.32 14.81
CA SER A 508 3.93 8.04 15.12
C SER A 508 2.47 8.20 15.53
N LEU A 509 1.96 9.43 15.64
CA LEU A 509 0.56 9.67 15.97
C LEU A 509 -0.35 9.32 14.79
N SER A 510 -1.54 8.84 15.10
CA SER A 510 -2.65 8.86 14.16
C SER A 510 -3.13 10.30 13.90
N SER A 511 -3.86 10.53 12.81
CA SER A 511 -4.46 11.84 12.52
C SER A 511 -5.33 12.36 13.68
N ALA A 512 -6.06 11.47 14.37
CA ALA A 512 -6.90 11.85 15.51
C ALA A 512 -6.08 12.28 16.73
N GLU A 513 -5.00 11.55 17.06
CA GLU A 513 -4.10 11.92 18.15
C GLU A 513 -3.33 13.20 17.85
N LEU A 514 -2.94 13.40 16.58
CA LEU A 514 -2.35 14.66 16.14
C LEU A 514 -3.33 15.82 16.36
N LEU A 515 -4.61 15.66 16.02
CA LEU A 515 -5.63 16.69 16.28
C LEU A 515 -5.73 17.07 17.76
N GLU A 516 -5.73 16.06 18.63
CA GLU A 516 -5.79 16.25 20.08
C GLU A 516 -4.56 16.99 20.58
N LEU A 517 -3.36 16.61 20.11
CA LEU A 517 -2.11 17.28 20.46
C LEU A 517 -2.13 18.75 20.04
N LEU A 518 -2.59 19.05 18.82
CA LEU A 518 -2.63 20.42 18.26
C LEU A 518 -3.61 21.34 18.99
N GLY A 519 -4.67 20.79 19.57
CA GLY A 519 -5.65 21.53 20.34
C GLY A 519 -5.35 21.66 21.83
N ASN A 520 -4.30 21.01 22.34
CA ASN A 520 -4.08 20.88 23.77
C ASN A 520 -2.63 21.23 24.18
N PRO A 521 -2.37 22.46 24.64
CA PRO A 521 -1.04 22.87 25.10
C PRO A 521 -0.49 22.00 26.24
N GLN A 522 -1.36 21.45 27.11
CA GLN A 522 -0.95 20.54 28.17
C GLN A 522 -0.48 19.20 27.60
N ALA A 523 -1.03 18.74 26.47
CA ALA A 523 -0.56 17.53 25.80
C ALA A 523 0.84 17.74 25.20
N ILE A 524 1.13 18.92 24.64
CA ILE A 524 2.48 19.27 24.16
C ILE A 524 3.47 19.32 25.33
N ALA A 525 3.11 19.96 26.44
CA ALA A 525 3.95 20.00 27.64
C ALA A 525 4.19 18.58 28.21
N ALA A 526 3.17 17.73 28.27
CA ALA A 526 3.28 16.35 28.69
C ALA A 526 4.21 15.54 27.76
N LEU A 527 4.11 15.77 26.46
CA LEU A 527 4.99 15.14 25.48
C LEU A 527 6.46 15.52 25.70
N SER A 528 6.75 16.78 25.95
CA SER A 528 8.10 17.24 26.28
C SER A 528 8.63 16.61 27.58
N LEU A 529 7.78 16.52 28.61
CA LEU A 529 8.17 15.87 29.88
C LEU A 529 8.43 14.37 29.71
N GLN A 530 7.64 13.67 28.91
CA GLN A 530 7.86 12.26 28.60
C GLN A 530 9.16 12.05 27.82
N ALA A 531 9.47 12.92 26.86
CA ALA A 531 10.73 12.87 26.13
C ALA A 531 11.93 13.06 27.06
N MET A 532 11.84 14.04 27.98
CA MET A 532 12.86 14.28 29.00
C MET A 532 13.00 13.08 29.94
N GLU A 533 11.91 12.54 30.50
CA GLU A 533 11.93 11.36 31.37
C GLU A 533 12.62 10.16 30.70
N ARG A 534 12.30 9.91 29.43
CA ARG A 534 12.94 8.85 28.64
C ARG A 534 14.45 9.06 28.51
N LEU A 535 14.89 10.28 28.21
CA LEU A 535 16.32 10.59 28.07
C LEU A 535 17.07 10.51 29.40
N LEU A 536 16.44 10.95 30.49
CA LEU A 536 17.00 10.85 31.83
C LEU A 536 17.25 9.39 32.24
N GLY A 537 16.42 8.46 31.76
CA GLY A 537 16.63 7.03 31.93
C GLY A 537 17.73 6.42 31.06
N ASP A 538 18.15 7.11 29.99
CA ASP A 538 19.18 6.65 29.05
C ASP A 538 20.58 7.13 29.47
N THR A 539 21.09 6.52 30.55
CA THR A 539 22.40 6.86 31.12
C THR A 539 23.57 6.38 30.26
N ASP A 540 23.34 5.43 29.35
CA ASP A 540 24.37 4.89 28.46
C ASP A 540 24.68 5.85 27.31
N SER A 541 23.65 6.51 26.76
CA SER A 541 23.79 7.30 25.53
C SER A 541 24.04 8.79 25.78
N TYR A 542 23.72 9.29 26.97
CA TYR A 542 23.83 10.71 27.31
C TYR A 542 24.64 10.93 28.60
N LYS A 543 25.79 11.60 28.46
CA LYS A 543 26.68 11.96 29.59
C LYS A 543 25.94 12.76 30.67
N ILE A 544 25.04 13.67 30.28
CA ILE A 544 24.24 14.42 31.25
C ILE A 544 23.31 13.52 32.06
N SER A 545 22.67 12.52 31.43
CA SER A 545 21.82 11.53 32.10
C SER A 545 22.63 10.67 33.07
N SER A 546 23.81 10.20 32.67
CA SER A 546 24.77 9.50 33.53
C SER A 546 25.13 10.36 34.77
N ALA A 547 25.51 11.62 34.55
CA ALA A 547 25.92 12.53 35.61
C ALA A 547 24.79 12.82 36.60
N ILE A 548 23.60 13.20 36.13
CA ILE A 548 22.49 13.59 37.00
C ILE A 548 21.84 12.39 37.71
N SER A 549 21.85 11.21 37.09
CA SER A 549 21.43 9.96 37.74
C SER A 549 22.33 9.61 38.93
N LYS A 550 23.66 9.70 38.75
CA LYS A 550 24.64 9.52 39.85
C LYS A 550 24.52 10.58 40.95
N LEU A 551 24.05 11.79 40.62
CA LEU A 551 23.73 12.85 41.59
C LEU A 551 22.38 12.61 42.31
N GLY A 552 21.60 11.59 41.93
CA GLY A 552 20.29 11.30 42.50
C GLY A 552 19.20 12.30 42.09
N ILE A 553 19.35 12.93 40.93
CA ILE A 553 18.36 13.81 40.31
C ILE A 553 17.40 12.96 39.49
N THR A 554 16.10 13.14 39.74
CA THR A 554 15.03 12.39 39.07
C THR A 554 14.35 13.22 37.97
N ALA A 555 13.56 12.57 37.12
CA ALA A 555 12.69 13.26 36.16
C ALA A 555 11.71 14.22 36.85
N GLN A 556 11.25 13.90 38.07
CA GLN A 556 10.40 14.78 38.85
C GLN A 556 11.12 16.07 39.27
N ASP A 557 12.41 16.00 39.63
CA ASP A 557 13.20 17.17 40.01
C ASP A 557 13.42 18.11 38.80
N VAL A 558 13.73 17.52 37.63
CA VAL A 558 13.85 18.27 36.36
C VAL A 558 12.51 18.89 35.98
N GLY A 559 11.43 18.11 36.01
CA GLY A 559 10.07 18.58 35.70
C GLY A 559 9.60 19.69 36.63
N ALA A 560 9.87 19.60 37.93
CA ALA A 560 9.56 20.66 38.90
C ALA A 560 10.35 21.95 38.62
N THR A 561 11.61 21.83 38.19
CA THR A 561 12.44 22.97 37.80
C THR A 561 11.90 23.65 36.53
N VAL A 562 11.61 22.86 35.49
CA VAL A 562 11.03 23.36 34.23
C VAL A 562 9.68 24.04 34.48
N LEU A 563 8.78 23.39 35.22
CA LEU A 563 7.48 23.95 35.56
C LEU A 563 7.60 25.24 36.38
N GLY A 564 8.54 25.30 37.33
CA GLY A 564 8.82 26.51 38.11
C GLY A 564 9.27 27.68 37.24
N ILE A 565 10.09 27.41 36.21
CA ILE A 565 10.51 28.41 35.22
C ILE A 565 9.32 28.82 34.34
N GLN A 566 8.57 27.86 33.79
CA GLN A 566 7.40 28.16 32.94
C GLN A 566 6.34 29.00 33.66
N LEU A 567 6.03 28.69 34.92
CA LEU A 567 5.10 29.47 35.73
C LEU A 567 5.57 30.91 35.99
N LYS A 568 6.86 31.19 35.81
CA LYS A 568 7.44 32.53 35.92
C LYS A 568 7.35 33.32 34.61
N LEU A 569 7.25 32.64 33.48
CA LEU A 569 7.28 33.19 32.13
C LEU A 569 5.86 33.39 31.60
N GLN A 570 5.36 34.62 31.60
CA GLN A 570 4.01 34.97 31.13
C GLN A 570 3.84 34.74 29.62
N LYS A 571 4.92 34.77 28.87
CA LYS A 571 4.95 34.65 27.41
C LYS A 571 5.22 33.22 26.92
N ASP A 572 5.39 32.27 27.83
CA ASP A 572 5.75 30.88 27.51
C ASP A 572 4.72 30.19 26.61
N LEU A 573 3.45 30.26 27.00
CA LEU A 573 2.35 29.61 26.30
C LEU A 573 2.13 30.12 24.85
N PRO A 574 1.99 31.44 24.60
CA PRO A 574 1.80 31.93 23.23
C PRO A 574 3.01 31.66 22.33
N ALA A 575 4.24 31.81 22.83
CA ALA A 575 5.45 31.49 22.09
C ALA A 575 5.59 29.99 21.80
N THR A 576 5.25 29.12 22.75
CA THR A 576 5.22 27.67 22.54
C THR A 576 4.22 27.31 21.45
N TYR A 577 3.04 27.95 21.45
CA TYR A 577 2.05 27.73 20.40
C TYR A 577 2.57 28.20 19.03
N ALA A 578 3.15 29.40 18.95
CA ALA A 578 3.76 29.95 17.75
C ALA A 578 4.87 29.05 17.18
N MET A 579 5.80 28.57 18.03
CA MET A 579 6.85 27.63 17.64
C MET A 579 6.29 26.28 17.20
N THR A 580 5.22 25.80 17.85
CA THR A 580 4.54 24.56 17.44
C THR A 580 3.96 24.70 16.03
N ILE A 581 3.28 25.82 15.74
CA ILE A 581 2.73 26.11 14.41
C ILE A 581 3.84 26.25 13.37
N ALA A 582 4.94 26.92 13.70
CA ALA A 582 6.10 27.04 12.82
C ALA A 582 6.73 25.69 12.52
N LEU A 583 6.87 24.82 13.54
CA LEU A 583 7.36 23.45 13.38
C LEU A 583 6.47 22.64 12.44
N ILE A 584 5.15 22.66 12.66
CA ILE A 584 4.17 22.00 11.78
C ILE A 584 4.32 22.51 10.35
N ARG A 585 4.24 23.82 10.15
CA ARG A 585 4.37 24.46 8.83
C ARG A 585 5.69 24.07 8.14
N SER A 586 6.79 23.98 8.88
CA SER A 586 8.09 23.60 8.33
C SER A 586 8.15 22.14 7.85
N GLU A 587 7.31 21.27 8.40
CA GLU A 587 7.28 19.83 8.09
C GLU A 587 6.02 19.41 7.33
N THR A 588 5.15 20.37 6.99
CA THR A 588 3.95 20.14 6.18
C THR A 588 4.31 20.03 4.71
N VAL A 589 3.90 18.92 4.09
CA VAL A 589 3.94 18.70 2.65
C VAL A 589 2.54 18.46 2.14
N ALA A 590 2.23 18.97 0.94
CA ALA A 590 0.96 18.70 0.28
C ALA A 590 1.10 17.57 -0.74
N SER A 591 0.04 16.78 -0.87
CA SER A 591 -0.21 15.92 -2.01
C SER A 591 -1.51 16.35 -2.68
N ALA A 592 -1.61 16.15 -3.99
CA ALA A 592 -2.82 16.44 -4.75
C ALA A 592 -3.20 15.25 -5.62
N ILE A 593 -4.49 14.90 -5.62
CA ILE A 593 -5.09 14.02 -6.62
C ILE A 593 -5.65 14.93 -7.72
N ILE A 594 -5.17 14.75 -8.95
CA ILE A 594 -5.60 15.54 -10.11
C ILE A 594 -6.62 14.72 -10.89
N SER A 595 -7.78 15.29 -11.19
CA SER A 595 -8.79 14.65 -12.05
C SER A 595 -8.23 14.44 -13.46
N GLU A 596 -8.73 13.43 -14.17
CA GLU A 596 -8.28 13.13 -15.54
C GLU A 596 -8.47 14.32 -16.49
N ASP A 597 -9.54 15.10 -16.29
CA ASP A 597 -9.83 16.31 -17.05
C ASP A 597 -9.00 17.53 -16.61
N GLY A 598 -8.19 17.42 -15.55
CA GLY A 598 -7.36 18.50 -15.01
C GLY A 598 -8.14 19.71 -14.45
N LEU A 599 -9.47 19.62 -14.37
CA LEU A 599 -10.35 20.68 -13.87
C LEU A 599 -10.44 20.70 -12.35
N GLN A 600 -10.03 19.62 -11.68
CA GLN A 600 -10.10 19.45 -10.23
C GLN A 600 -8.79 18.91 -9.66
N HIS A 601 -8.28 19.57 -8.62
CA HIS A 601 -7.19 19.09 -7.78
C HIS A 601 -7.69 18.92 -6.35
N GLU A 602 -7.55 17.74 -5.75
CA GLU A 602 -7.91 17.51 -4.35
C GLU A 602 -6.65 17.44 -3.48
N TYR A 603 -6.46 18.46 -2.63
CA TYR A 603 -5.28 18.58 -1.79
C TYR A 603 -5.46 17.94 -0.42
N SER A 604 -4.43 17.23 0.04
CA SER A 604 -4.28 16.77 1.42
C SER A 604 -2.92 17.16 1.96
N LEU A 605 -2.79 17.30 3.28
CA LEU A 605 -1.55 17.69 3.94
C LEU A 605 -1.03 16.56 4.82
N LYS A 606 0.28 16.33 4.77
CA LYS A 606 1.00 15.49 5.73
C LYS A 606 1.98 16.35 6.51
N THR A 607 2.04 16.18 7.82
CA THR A 607 3.07 16.79 8.67
C THR A 607 3.81 15.67 9.38
N PHE A 608 5.14 15.65 9.31
CA PHE A 608 5.94 14.52 9.80
C PHE A 608 5.51 13.15 9.22
N GLY A 609 4.97 13.14 8.00
CA GLY A 609 4.44 11.94 7.36
C GLY A 609 3.03 11.52 7.80
N VAL A 610 2.43 12.19 8.79
CA VAL A 610 1.08 11.92 9.30
C VAL A 610 0.07 12.83 8.59
N ASP A 611 -1.03 12.27 8.10
CA ASP A 611 -2.12 13.05 7.50
C ASP A 611 -2.72 14.02 8.51
N VAL A 612 -2.72 15.31 8.17
CA VAL A 612 -3.38 16.34 8.96
C VAL A 612 -4.89 16.19 8.72
N PRO A 613 -5.70 16.00 9.77
CA PRO A 613 -7.14 15.79 9.61
C PRO A 613 -7.80 16.92 8.85
N ALA A 614 -8.68 16.59 7.90
CA ALA A 614 -9.49 17.58 7.19
C ALA A 614 -10.33 18.45 8.15
N ALA A 615 -10.77 17.91 9.30
CA ALA A 615 -11.48 18.66 10.33
C ALA A 615 -10.61 19.73 11.03
N ALA A 616 -9.28 19.60 10.96
CA ALA A 616 -8.33 20.55 11.52
C ALA A 616 -7.97 21.67 10.54
N ILE A 617 -8.31 21.51 9.26
CA ILE A 617 -7.86 22.40 8.19
C ILE A 617 -9.05 23.11 7.55
N GLN A 618 -8.88 24.39 7.33
CA GLN A 618 -9.76 25.16 6.46
C GLN A 618 -8.97 25.62 5.23
N TRP A 619 -9.36 25.11 4.07
CA TRP A 619 -8.81 25.55 2.79
C TRP A 619 -9.49 26.84 2.31
N VAL A 620 -8.69 27.79 1.82
CA VAL A 620 -9.18 29.06 1.28
C VAL A 620 -8.38 29.48 0.04
N LYS A 621 -9.04 30.17 -0.89
CA LYS A 621 -8.36 30.90 -1.98
C LYS A 621 -7.83 32.22 -1.44
N ALA A 622 -6.51 32.39 -1.38
CA ALA A 622 -5.87 33.61 -0.91
C ALA A 622 -5.84 34.69 -2.00
N SER A 623 -5.51 34.31 -3.24
CA SER A 623 -5.48 35.20 -4.41
C SER A 623 -5.58 34.41 -5.71
N GLY A 624 -5.61 35.09 -6.86
CA GLY A 624 -5.60 34.48 -8.20
C GLY A 624 -6.89 34.65 -9.00
N SER A 625 -7.07 33.81 -10.01
CA SER A 625 -8.19 33.90 -10.95
C SER A 625 -9.55 33.81 -10.24
N PRO A 626 -10.57 34.61 -10.66
CA PRO A 626 -11.93 34.46 -10.17
C PRO A 626 -12.52 33.08 -10.50
N ASP A 627 -12.04 32.43 -11.56
CA ASP A 627 -12.54 31.14 -12.03
C ASP A 627 -12.16 29.99 -11.08
N VAL A 628 -11.04 30.10 -10.36
CA VAL A 628 -10.64 29.07 -9.41
C VAL A 628 -11.57 29.10 -8.18
N LYS A 629 -12.19 27.98 -7.84
CA LYS A 629 -12.95 27.78 -6.59
C LYS A 629 -12.21 26.82 -5.69
N VAL A 630 -12.00 27.20 -4.43
CA VAL A 630 -11.40 26.36 -3.38
C VAL A 630 -12.50 25.99 -2.39
N LEU A 631 -12.78 24.70 -2.27
CA LEU A 631 -13.74 24.15 -1.33
C LEU A 631 -13.07 23.88 0.04
N PRO A 632 -13.82 23.88 1.15
CA PRO A 632 -13.25 23.70 2.49
C PRO A 632 -12.48 22.38 2.71
N ASN A 633 -12.79 21.34 1.93
CA ASN A 633 -12.15 20.03 2.00
C ASN A 633 -10.81 19.96 1.25
N GLY A 634 -10.36 21.03 0.59
CA GLY A 634 -9.11 21.04 -0.18
C GLY A 634 -9.29 20.75 -1.66
N THR A 635 -10.53 20.54 -2.12
CA THR A 635 -10.82 20.44 -3.55
C THR A 635 -10.76 21.82 -4.19
N VAL A 636 -9.91 21.97 -5.21
CA VAL A 636 -9.79 23.16 -6.02
C VAL A 636 -10.28 22.85 -7.42
N THR A 637 -11.12 23.73 -7.98
CA THR A 637 -11.76 23.51 -9.29
C THR A 637 -11.70 24.75 -10.17
N ILE A 638 -11.76 24.55 -11.48
CA ILE A 638 -12.06 25.59 -12.48
C ILE A 638 -13.30 25.18 -13.30
N PRO A 639 -14.13 26.14 -13.78
CA PRO A 639 -15.28 25.83 -14.61
C PRO A 639 -14.90 25.15 -15.92
N ARG A 640 -15.76 24.23 -16.40
CA ARG A 640 -15.68 23.70 -17.76
C ARG A 640 -15.71 24.86 -18.76
N GLY A 641 -14.76 24.87 -19.70
CA GLY A 641 -14.55 25.95 -20.67
C GLY A 641 -13.38 26.89 -20.36
N VAL A 642 -12.89 26.90 -19.11
CA VAL A 642 -11.64 27.59 -18.73
C VAL A 642 -10.47 26.66 -19.00
N GLU A 643 -9.61 27.02 -19.97
CA GLU A 643 -8.48 26.18 -20.39
C GLU A 643 -7.43 26.04 -19.29
N SER A 644 -7.17 27.13 -18.56
CA SER A 644 -6.24 27.15 -17.44
C SER A 644 -6.56 28.32 -16.52
N ALA A 645 -6.41 28.12 -15.21
CA ALA A 645 -6.42 29.21 -14.26
C ALA A 645 -5.55 28.91 -13.04
N SER A 646 -4.94 29.96 -12.51
CA SER A 646 -4.02 29.88 -11.37
C SER A 646 -4.56 30.60 -10.14
N ALA A 647 -4.26 30.06 -8.95
CA ALA A 647 -4.58 30.68 -7.68
C ALA A 647 -3.57 30.33 -6.59
N VAL A 648 -3.42 31.22 -5.62
CA VAL A 648 -2.73 30.89 -4.36
C VAL A 648 -3.75 30.31 -3.41
N ILE A 649 -3.54 29.06 -3.01
CA ILE A 649 -4.35 28.38 -2.01
C ILE A 649 -3.64 28.37 -0.66
N GLN A 650 -4.41 28.48 0.42
CA GLN A 650 -3.92 28.36 1.78
C GLN A 650 -4.70 27.29 2.52
N ALA A 651 -4.01 26.50 3.32
CA ALA A 651 -4.62 25.66 4.35
C ALA A 651 -4.35 26.29 5.71
N LYS A 652 -5.43 26.57 6.45
CA LYS A 652 -5.38 27.18 7.78
C LYS A 652 -5.71 26.14 8.83
N LEU A 653 -4.83 25.94 9.81
CA LEU A 653 -5.09 25.12 10.97
C LEU A 653 -6.11 25.83 11.86
N VAL A 654 -7.28 25.23 12.03
CA VAL A 654 -8.34 25.67 12.92
C VAL A 654 -8.04 25.11 14.30
N ASN A 655 -7.78 25.99 15.28
CA ASN A 655 -7.50 25.54 16.65
C ASN A 655 -8.75 24.90 17.27
N PRO A 656 -8.72 23.60 17.65
CA PRO A 656 -9.84 22.95 18.32
C PRO A 656 -10.26 23.62 19.64
N ALA A 657 -9.32 24.24 20.35
CA ALA A 657 -9.55 24.95 21.61
C ALA A 657 -10.02 26.40 21.43
N GLY A 658 -10.21 26.86 20.18
CA GLY A 658 -10.54 28.23 19.85
C GLY A 658 -9.31 29.11 19.64
N GLY A 659 -9.47 30.20 18.88
CA GLY A 659 -8.40 31.08 18.44
C GLY A 659 -8.44 31.34 16.93
N PRO A 660 -7.70 32.34 16.42
CA PRO A 660 -7.64 32.60 14.98
C PRO A 660 -6.96 31.43 14.26
N ALA A 661 -7.54 30.99 13.13
CA ALA A 661 -6.93 29.95 12.31
C ALA A 661 -5.58 30.42 11.74
N LYS A 662 -4.56 29.58 11.80
CA LYS A 662 -3.18 29.91 11.39
C LYS A 662 -2.84 29.23 10.08
N VAL A 663 -2.28 29.96 9.11
CA VAL A 663 -1.86 29.37 7.81
C VAL A 663 -0.74 28.36 8.06
N ILE A 664 -0.90 27.10 7.72
CA ILE A 664 0.16 26.07 7.84
C ILE A 664 0.70 25.62 6.48
N PHE A 665 0.07 26.06 5.40
CA PHE A 665 0.47 25.75 4.04
C PHE A 665 -0.03 26.83 3.09
N GLU A 666 0.81 27.22 2.14
CA GLU A 666 0.48 28.14 1.06
C GLU A 666 1.19 27.68 -0.22
N GLN A 667 0.45 27.59 -1.33
CA GLN A 667 1.03 27.24 -2.62
C GLN A 667 0.28 27.95 -3.76
N GLU A 668 1.03 28.47 -4.73
CA GLU A 668 0.46 28.84 -6.03
C GLU A 668 0.26 27.58 -6.88
N ILE A 669 -0.96 27.40 -7.36
CA ILE A 669 -1.35 26.24 -8.16
C ILE A 669 -1.93 26.72 -9.49
N THR A 670 -1.82 25.88 -10.51
CA THR A 670 -2.43 26.10 -11.82
C THR A 670 -3.20 24.85 -12.19
N LEU A 671 -4.50 25.00 -12.43
CA LEU A 671 -5.34 23.95 -13.00
C LEU A 671 -5.35 24.15 -14.50
N LYS A 672 -5.23 23.05 -15.25
CA LYS A 672 -5.25 23.08 -16.71
C LYS A 672 -6.20 22.00 -17.19
N ALA A 673 -7.25 22.41 -17.89
CA ALA A 673 -8.16 21.48 -18.54
C ALA A 673 -7.39 20.59 -19.52
N ALA A 674 -7.65 19.29 -19.48
CA ALA A 674 -7.29 18.39 -20.57
C ALA A 674 -8.01 18.83 -21.85
N GLU A 675 -7.41 18.57 -23.02
CA GLU A 675 -8.05 18.91 -24.29
C GLU A 675 -9.26 17.99 -24.53
N GLY A 676 -10.47 18.52 -24.31
CA GLY A 676 -11.72 17.80 -24.49
C GLY A 676 -12.18 17.06 -23.22
N ASP A 677 -13.46 16.69 -23.18
CA ASP A 677 -13.95 15.80 -22.15
C ASP A 677 -13.40 14.38 -22.37
N ILE A 678 -13.02 13.70 -21.29
CA ILE A 678 -12.54 12.33 -21.34
C ILE A 678 -13.67 11.39 -20.94
N PHE A 679 -13.95 10.38 -21.77
CA PHE A 679 -14.93 9.35 -21.45
C PHE A 679 -14.34 8.38 -20.42
N PRO A 680 -15.02 8.11 -19.28
CA PRO A 680 -14.49 7.25 -18.23
C PRO A 680 -14.61 5.77 -18.63
N ALA A 681 -13.65 5.33 -19.43
CA ALA A 681 -13.58 3.98 -19.99
C ALA A 681 -13.63 2.89 -18.92
N GLY A 682 -12.91 3.06 -17.80
CA GLY A 682 -12.87 2.07 -16.71
C GLY A 682 -14.24 1.77 -16.12
N PRO A 683 -14.95 2.76 -15.52
CA PRO A 683 -16.30 2.58 -15.01
C PRO A 683 -17.29 2.04 -16.05
N PHE A 684 -17.21 2.49 -17.30
CA PHE A 684 -18.05 1.97 -18.38
C PHE A 684 -17.82 0.47 -18.64
N LEU A 685 -16.55 0.05 -18.80
CA LEU A 685 -16.19 -1.34 -19.05
C LEU A 685 -16.60 -2.26 -17.89
N GLU A 686 -16.51 -1.80 -16.64
CA GLU A 686 -16.97 -2.56 -15.48
C GLU A 686 -18.49 -2.79 -15.50
N ARG A 687 -19.28 -1.75 -15.81
CA ARG A 687 -20.74 -1.90 -15.98
C ARG A 687 -21.07 -2.87 -17.11
N MET A 688 -20.39 -2.74 -18.25
CA MET A 688 -20.62 -3.61 -19.40
C MET A 688 -20.24 -5.06 -19.12
N LYS A 689 -19.15 -5.30 -18.39
CA LYS A 689 -18.78 -6.62 -17.89
C LYS A 689 -19.88 -7.19 -16.98
N LYS A 690 -20.40 -6.40 -16.04
CA LYS A 690 -21.50 -6.82 -15.15
C LYS A 690 -22.74 -7.26 -15.96
N LEU A 691 -23.10 -6.50 -16.98
CA LEU A 691 -24.22 -6.82 -17.88
C LEU A 691 -23.97 -8.10 -18.69
N ARG A 692 -22.77 -8.25 -19.25
CA ARG A 692 -22.35 -9.45 -19.98
C ARG A 692 -22.37 -10.70 -19.10
N ASP A 693 -21.77 -10.61 -17.90
CA ASP A 693 -21.71 -11.73 -16.96
C ASP A 693 -23.13 -12.10 -16.51
N ALA A 694 -23.99 -11.11 -16.27
CA ALA A 694 -25.41 -11.34 -16.03
C ALA A 694 -26.04 -12.08 -17.20
N LEU A 695 -25.86 -11.64 -18.44
CA LEU A 695 -26.43 -12.30 -19.61
C LEU A 695 -25.95 -13.74 -19.79
N LEU A 696 -24.65 -14.00 -19.64
CA LEU A 696 -24.05 -15.34 -19.72
C LEU A 696 -24.56 -16.29 -18.63
N ALA A 697 -24.96 -15.76 -17.46
CA ALA A 697 -25.61 -16.55 -16.41
C ALA A 697 -27.06 -16.95 -16.75
N GLY A 698 -27.61 -16.46 -17.87
CA GLY A 698 -28.98 -16.67 -18.31
C GLY A 698 -29.19 -17.81 -19.30
N ASP A 699 -30.13 -17.60 -20.22
CA ASP A 699 -30.36 -18.51 -21.34
C ASP A 699 -29.30 -18.28 -22.42
N PRO A 700 -28.54 -19.30 -22.85
CA PRO A 700 -27.55 -19.15 -23.91
C PRO A 700 -28.09 -18.55 -25.21
N ALA A 701 -29.39 -18.72 -25.50
CA ALA A 701 -30.04 -18.10 -26.66
C ALA A 701 -30.10 -16.57 -26.54
N ASP A 702 -30.14 -16.02 -25.32
CA ASP A 702 -30.12 -14.58 -25.09
C ASP A 702 -28.74 -13.99 -25.43
N ALA A 703 -27.66 -14.64 -24.97
CA ALA A 703 -26.30 -14.24 -25.32
C ALA A 703 -26.04 -14.34 -26.84
N GLU A 704 -26.59 -15.36 -27.49
CA GLU A 704 -26.51 -15.53 -28.94
C GLU A 704 -27.30 -14.46 -29.71
N ALA A 705 -28.52 -14.10 -29.24
CA ALA A 705 -29.32 -13.06 -29.87
C ALA A 705 -28.58 -11.71 -29.90
N VAL A 706 -27.92 -11.34 -28.79
CA VAL A 706 -27.18 -10.07 -28.75
C VAL A 706 -25.90 -10.12 -29.60
N ARG A 707 -25.19 -11.25 -29.65
CA ARG A 707 -24.06 -11.43 -30.58
C ARG A 707 -24.50 -11.29 -32.04
N LYS A 708 -25.63 -11.88 -32.42
CA LYS A 708 -26.16 -11.74 -33.78
C LYS A 708 -26.55 -10.30 -34.09
N LEU A 709 -27.18 -9.59 -33.17
CA LEU A 709 -27.47 -8.16 -33.36
C LEU A 709 -26.18 -7.36 -33.61
N ARG A 710 -25.15 -7.57 -32.79
CA ARG A 710 -23.84 -6.95 -33.01
C ARG A 710 -23.31 -7.25 -34.41
N ASP A 711 -23.33 -8.51 -34.80
CA ASP A 711 -22.80 -8.95 -36.09
C ASP A 711 -23.64 -8.37 -37.26
N GLU A 712 -24.96 -8.22 -37.09
CA GLU A 712 -25.84 -7.53 -38.05
C GLU A 712 -25.49 -6.05 -38.18
N ILE A 713 -25.27 -5.34 -37.06
CA ILE A 713 -24.85 -3.92 -37.08
C ILE A 713 -23.47 -3.78 -37.74
N ALA A 714 -22.50 -4.59 -37.34
CA ALA A 714 -21.16 -4.59 -37.93
C ALA A 714 -21.18 -4.93 -39.43
N GLY A 715 -22.16 -5.74 -39.87
CA GLY A 715 -22.37 -6.10 -41.27
C GLY A 715 -23.08 -5.06 -42.13
N LEU A 716 -23.56 -3.94 -41.56
CA LEU A 716 -24.21 -2.87 -42.35
C LEU A 716 -23.21 -2.22 -43.32
N ASP A 717 -23.64 -2.06 -44.57
CA ASP A 717 -22.84 -1.50 -45.65
C ASP A 717 -23.19 -0.01 -45.86
N VAL A 718 -22.20 0.88 -45.77
CA VAL A 718 -22.43 2.33 -45.87
C VAL A 718 -23.17 2.71 -47.16
N SER A 719 -22.83 2.10 -48.29
CA SER A 719 -23.41 2.46 -49.58
C SER A 719 -24.90 2.10 -49.67
N ARG A 720 -25.32 1.05 -48.97
CA ARG A 720 -26.71 0.56 -48.95
C ARG A 720 -27.53 1.12 -47.79
N ASN A 721 -26.89 1.36 -46.65
CA ASN A 721 -27.56 1.60 -45.38
C ASN A 721 -27.41 3.03 -44.85
N GLN A 722 -26.65 3.93 -45.50
CA GLN A 722 -26.55 5.34 -45.06
C GLN A 722 -27.89 6.10 -44.99
N SER A 723 -28.95 5.61 -45.64
CA SER A 723 -30.29 6.20 -45.54
C SER A 723 -30.92 6.01 -44.16
N LEU A 724 -30.42 5.08 -43.33
CA LEU A 724 -30.90 4.86 -41.97
C LEU A 724 -30.75 6.13 -41.10
N ILE A 725 -29.71 6.93 -41.35
CA ILE A 725 -29.45 8.20 -40.63
C ILE A 725 -30.06 9.43 -41.31
N ASP A 726 -30.84 9.28 -42.39
CA ASP A 726 -31.46 10.41 -43.12
C ASP A 726 -32.23 11.41 -42.23
N PRO A 727 -32.99 11.00 -41.20
CA PRO A 727 -33.69 11.95 -40.34
C PRO A 727 -32.76 12.97 -39.68
N VAL A 728 -31.63 12.53 -39.13
CA VAL A 728 -30.62 13.41 -38.53
C VAL A 728 -29.81 14.12 -39.60
N TRP A 729 -29.41 13.39 -40.65
CA TRP A 729 -28.58 13.93 -41.73
C TRP A 729 -29.24 15.12 -42.44
N LYS A 730 -30.55 15.08 -42.69
CA LYS A 730 -31.26 16.19 -43.36
C LYS A 730 -31.18 17.52 -42.62
N ALA A 731 -31.13 17.48 -41.29
CA ALA A 731 -30.97 18.67 -40.46
C ALA A 731 -29.53 19.20 -40.54
N ILE A 732 -28.53 18.30 -40.49
CA ILE A 732 -27.12 18.66 -40.66
C ILE A 732 -26.86 19.23 -42.06
N GLU A 733 -27.32 18.55 -43.11
CA GLU A 733 -27.08 18.88 -44.51
C GLU A 733 -27.51 20.31 -44.87
N SER A 734 -28.62 20.81 -44.30
CA SER A 734 -29.12 22.14 -44.61
C SER A 734 -28.19 23.28 -44.19
N ASP A 735 -27.29 23.05 -43.24
CA ASP A 735 -26.38 24.08 -42.71
C ASP A 735 -24.91 23.86 -43.13
N LEU A 736 -24.62 22.79 -43.91
CA LEU A 736 -23.25 22.51 -44.36
C LEU A 736 -22.78 23.52 -45.43
N PRO A 737 -21.58 24.11 -45.30
CA PRO A 737 -20.97 24.89 -46.35
C PRO A 737 -20.72 24.06 -47.62
N ALA A 738 -20.80 24.69 -48.80
CA ALA A 738 -20.54 24.02 -50.09
C ALA A 738 -19.12 23.44 -50.23
N SER A 739 -18.18 23.84 -49.36
CA SER A 739 -16.82 23.30 -49.32
C SER A 739 -16.71 21.94 -48.62
N VAL A 740 -17.73 21.53 -47.86
CA VAL A 740 -17.74 20.24 -47.15
C VAL A 740 -18.19 19.14 -48.11
N ASP A 741 -17.41 18.05 -48.18
CA ASP A 741 -17.83 16.84 -48.89
C ASP A 741 -18.95 16.14 -48.10
N GLN A 742 -20.18 16.46 -48.47
CA GLN A 742 -21.39 15.96 -47.82
C GLN A 742 -21.49 14.42 -47.85
N ALA A 743 -21.06 13.78 -48.95
CA ALA A 743 -21.12 12.33 -49.07
C ALA A 743 -20.13 11.66 -48.12
N LYS A 744 -18.89 12.19 -48.04
CA LYS A 744 -17.88 11.71 -47.10
C LYS A 744 -18.30 11.93 -45.65
N LEU A 745 -18.83 13.10 -45.31
CA LEU A 745 -19.26 13.42 -43.94
C LEU A 745 -20.43 12.53 -43.50
N LYS A 746 -21.41 12.30 -44.37
CA LYS A 746 -22.53 11.39 -44.11
C LYS A 746 -22.06 9.95 -43.89
N ALA A 747 -21.15 9.48 -44.74
CA ALA A 747 -20.53 8.17 -44.60
C ALA A 747 -19.79 8.02 -43.27
N GLY A 748 -18.99 9.02 -42.88
CA GLY A 748 -18.28 9.04 -41.60
C GLY A 748 -19.23 9.03 -40.40
N LEU A 749 -20.29 9.83 -40.42
CA LEU A 749 -21.29 9.85 -39.35
C LEU A 749 -22.01 8.50 -39.23
N PHE A 750 -22.32 7.85 -40.36
CA PHE A 750 -22.91 6.52 -40.36
C PHE A 750 -21.96 5.47 -39.75
N GLU A 751 -20.68 5.50 -40.11
CA GLU A 751 -19.68 4.58 -39.55
C GLU A 751 -19.45 4.79 -38.04
N ILE A 752 -19.52 6.02 -37.53
CA ILE A 752 -19.52 6.27 -36.07
C ILE A 752 -20.72 5.59 -35.40
N VAL A 753 -21.93 5.80 -35.92
CA VAL A 753 -23.16 5.19 -35.37
C VAL A 753 -23.06 3.66 -35.39
N LYS A 754 -22.56 3.09 -36.48
CA LYS A 754 -22.35 1.66 -36.66
C LYS A 754 -21.31 1.10 -35.68
N ALA A 755 -20.14 1.73 -35.58
CA ALA A 755 -19.06 1.30 -34.70
C ALA A 755 -19.53 1.28 -33.23
N VAL A 756 -20.09 2.40 -32.75
CA VAL A 756 -20.59 2.51 -31.38
C VAL A 756 -21.78 1.58 -31.13
N GLY A 757 -22.68 1.42 -32.12
CA GLY A 757 -23.82 0.50 -32.01
C GLY A 757 -23.41 -0.97 -31.91
N SER A 758 -22.35 -1.38 -32.61
CA SER A 758 -21.82 -2.75 -32.51
C SER A 758 -21.04 -3.01 -31.22
N PHE A 759 -20.60 -1.95 -30.55
CA PHE A 759 -19.70 -2.03 -29.40
C PHE A 759 -20.42 -2.23 -28.04
N GLN A 760 -21.72 -1.96 -27.95
CA GLN A 760 -22.48 -1.82 -26.68
C GLN A 760 -22.71 -3.10 -25.87
N TYR A 761 -22.04 -4.22 -26.15
CA TYR A 761 -22.43 -5.53 -25.61
C TYR A 761 -21.34 -6.29 -24.85
N ASP A 762 -20.12 -6.30 -25.39
CA ASP A 762 -18.96 -6.95 -24.81
C ASP A 762 -17.70 -6.16 -25.16
N PRO A 763 -17.66 -4.88 -24.81
CA PRO A 763 -16.55 -4.04 -25.19
C PRO A 763 -15.27 -4.47 -24.47
N THR A 764 -14.19 -4.60 -25.23
CA THR A 764 -12.84 -4.63 -24.66
C THR A 764 -12.27 -3.21 -24.56
N ALA A 765 -11.29 -3.02 -23.67
CA ALA A 765 -10.57 -1.75 -23.59
C ALA A 765 -9.88 -1.39 -24.92
N THR A 766 -9.38 -2.39 -25.65
CA THR A 766 -8.74 -2.21 -26.95
C THR A 766 -9.73 -1.71 -28.00
N GLU A 767 -10.89 -2.34 -28.15
CA GLU A 767 -11.92 -1.90 -29.10
C GLU A 767 -12.44 -0.49 -28.76
N LEU A 768 -12.57 -0.17 -27.46
CA LEU A 768 -12.97 1.17 -27.03
C LEU A 768 -11.95 2.21 -27.50
N GLU A 769 -10.67 1.93 -27.26
CA GLU A 769 -9.60 2.84 -27.63
C GLU A 769 -9.44 2.96 -29.15
N GLU A 770 -9.64 1.88 -29.89
CA GLU A 770 -9.70 1.90 -31.36
C GLU A 770 -10.81 2.81 -31.88
N ILE A 771 -11.99 2.79 -31.25
CA ILE A 771 -13.09 3.71 -31.59
C ILE A 771 -12.69 5.15 -31.22
N ARG A 772 -12.19 5.38 -30.00
CA ARG A 772 -11.85 6.72 -29.49
C ARG A 772 -10.77 7.41 -30.31
N THR A 773 -9.79 6.63 -30.79
CA THR A 773 -8.62 7.14 -31.52
C THR A 773 -8.74 7.00 -33.03
N ASN A 774 -9.88 6.53 -33.55
CA ASN A 774 -10.08 6.35 -34.99
C ASN A 774 -9.95 7.71 -35.72
N PRO A 775 -8.96 7.88 -36.61
CA PRO A 775 -8.70 9.18 -37.24
C PRO A 775 -9.84 9.63 -38.17
N GLU A 776 -10.58 8.71 -38.77
CA GLU A 776 -11.72 9.05 -39.64
C GLU A 776 -12.92 9.53 -38.82
N PHE A 777 -13.13 8.97 -37.64
CA PHE A 777 -14.18 9.41 -36.71
C PHE A 777 -13.85 10.79 -36.15
N LEU A 778 -12.60 10.99 -35.73
CA LEU A 778 -12.13 12.29 -35.24
C LEU A 778 -12.24 13.39 -36.31
N GLU A 779 -11.88 13.11 -37.56
CA GLU A 779 -12.02 14.08 -38.66
C GLU A 779 -13.50 14.39 -38.98
N THR A 780 -14.37 13.38 -38.92
CA THR A 780 -15.82 13.54 -39.09
C THR A 780 -16.39 14.45 -38.00
N LEU A 781 -16.09 14.16 -36.73
CA LEU A 781 -16.56 14.96 -35.59
C LEU A 781 -15.97 16.36 -35.57
N LYS A 782 -14.70 16.51 -35.93
CA LYS A 782 -14.07 17.82 -36.12
C LYS A 782 -14.79 18.66 -37.16
N THR A 783 -15.14 18.08 -38.31
CA THR A 783 -15.92 18.79 -39.35
C THR A 783 -17.29 19.23 -38.82
N ILE A 784 -17.98 18.37 -38.06
CA ILE A 784 -19.26 18.69 -37.41
C ILE A 784 -19.08 19.84 -36.40
N ALA A 785 -18.00 19.82 -35.61
CA ALA A 785 -17.69 20.86 -34.63
C ALA A 785 -17.44 22.21 -35.32
N GLU A 786 -16.59 22.22 -36.35
CA GLU A 786 -16.25 23.43 -37.11
C GLU A 786 -17.49 24.08 -37.74
N VAL A 787 -18.40 23.29 -38.31
CA VAL A 787 -19.62 23.83 -38.95
C VAL A 787 -20.65 24.27 -37.92
N SER A 788 -20.84 23.53 -36.82
CA SER A 788 -21.76 23.93 -35.75
C SER A 788 -21.23 25.08 -34.88
N GLY A 789 -19.96 25.44 -34.98
CA GLY A 789 -19.32 26.39 -34.08
C GLY A 789 -19.09 25.84 -32.67
N ALA A 790 -19.21 24.52 -32.47
CA ALA A 790 -18.73 23.88 -31.25
C ALA A 790 -17.19 23.96 -31.21
N LYS A 791 -16.62 24.17 -30.02
CA LYS A 791 -15.17 24.38 -29.85
C LYS A 791 -14.35 23.21 -30.39
N SER A 792 -14.80 21.99 -30.09
CA SER A 792 -14.27 20.72 -30.57
C SER A 792 -15.33 19.64 -30.35
N LEU A 793 -15.27 18.56 -31.12
CA LEU A 793 -15.99 17.32 -30.83
C LEU A 793 -15.02 16.16 -30.99
N THR A 794 -14.99 15.28 -30.01
CA THR A 794 -14.22 14.04 -30.00
C THR A 794 -15.14 12.84 -29.86
N MET A 795 -14.59 11.63 -30.03
CA MET A 795 -15.34 10.41 -29.73
C MET A 795 -15.74 10.32 -28.26
N ASP A 796 -15.02 10.95 -27.34
CA ASP A 796 -15.39 10.98 -25.93
C ASP A 796 -16.66 11.81 -25.72
N ASP A 797 -16.83 12.94 -26.41
CA ASP A 797 -18.07 13.72 -26.37
C ASP A 797 -19.28 12.90 -26.87
N TYR A 798 -19.05 12.08 -27.89
CA TYR A 798 -20.07 11.19 -28.45
C TYR A 798 -20.43 10.05 -27.48
N LEU A 799 -19.43 9.44 -26.85
CA LEU A 799 -19.62 8.37 -25.86
C LEU A 799 -20.27 8.90 -24.57
N LEU A 800 -19.88 10.09 -24.11
CA LEU A 800 -20.49 10.77 -22.97
C LEU A 800 -21.95 11.12 -23.24
N PHE A 801 -22.28 11.58 -24.45
CA PHE A 801 -23.68 11.80 -24.85
C PHE A 801 -24.50 10.52 -24.69
N LEU A 802 -23.98 9.35 -25.11
CA LEU A 802 -24.72 8.09 -25.05
C LEU A 802 -24.74 7.44 -23.66
N PHE A 803 -23.59 7.31 -23.01
CA PHE A 803 -23.42 6.47 -21.81
C PHE A 803 -23.12 7.25 -20.53
N GLY A 804 -22.79 8.54 -20.67
CA GLY A 804 -22.46 9.40 -19.55
C GLY A 804 -21.07 9.17 -18.95
N ASP A 805 -20.73 9.99 -17.94
CA ASP A 805 -19.49 9.85 -17.16
C ASP A 805 -19.65 8.94 -15.93
N GLY A 806 -20.84 8.37 -15.71
CA GLY A 806 -21.13 7.54 -14.54
C GLY A 806 -21.45 8.32 -13.27
N GLU A 807 -21.39 9.65 -13.31
CA GLU A 807 -21.70 10.53 -12.17
C GLU A 807 -22.74 11.59 -12.57
N ASP A 808 -22.28 12.82 -12.83
CA ASP A 808 -23.12 14.00 -13.06
C ASP A 808 -23.73 14.01 -14.46
N ARG A 809 -22.98 13.58 -15.47
CA ARG A 809 -23.46 13.50 -16.85
C ARG A 809 -23.94 12.09 -17.10
N LYS A 810 -25.21 11.86 -16.89
CA LYS A 810 -25.79 10.52 -17.01
C LYS A 810 -25.81 9.94 -18.44
N GLY A 811 -25.73 10.79 -19.46
CA GLY A 811 -25.89 10.39 -20.86
C GLY A 811 -27.29 9.85 -21.12
N VAL A 812 -27.55 9.35 -22.32
CA VAL A 812 -28.87 8.77 -22.67
C VAL A 812 -29.15 7.54 -21.80
N GLU A 813 -28.18 6.64 -21.65
CA GLU A 813 -28.30 5.41 -20.84
C GLU A 813 -28.61 5.71 -19.37
N GLY A 814 -27.76 6.49 -18.69
CA GLY A 814 -27.96 6.79 -17.26
C GLY A 814 -29.20 7.64 -17.00
N THR A 815 -29.62 8.47 -17.98
CA THR A 815 -30.89 9.20 -17.89
C THR A 815 -32.06 8.24 -18.00
N ALA A 816 -32.02 7.26 -18.89
CA ALA A 816 -33.04 6.21 -18.98
C ALA A 816 -33.11 5.38 -17.69
N ILE A 817 -31.97 4.96 -17.15
CA ILE A 817 -31.88 4.27 -15.84
C ILE A 817 -32.50 5.11 -14.73
N SER A 818 -32.25 6.43 -14.72
CA SER A 818 -32.84 7.34 -13.73
C SER A 818 -34.34 7.49 -13.88
N LEU A 819 -34.87 7.48 -15.10
CA LEU A 819 -36.31 7.45 -15.33
C LEU A 819 -36.93 6.18 -14.74
N VAL A 820 -36.32 5.02 -15.01
CA VAL A 820 -36.76 3.73 -14.48
C VAL A 820 -36.70 3.67 -12.96
N ALA A 821 -35.63 4.19 -12.34
CA ALA A 821 -35.48 4.22 -10.88
C ALA A 821 -36.55 5.07 -10.16
N ASN A 822 -37.21 5.98 -10.88
CA ASN A 822 -38.28 6.83 -10.35
C ASN A 822 -39.69 6.31 -10.69
N MET A 823 -39.81 5.15 -11.34
CA MET A 823 -41.10 4.54 -11.66
C MET A 823 -41.75 3.88 -10.45
N GLU A 824 -43.08 3.87 -10.45
CA GLU A 824 -43.84 3.03 -9.53
C GLU A 824 -43.71 1.54 -9.92
N PRO A 825 -43.84 0.58 -8.99
CA PRO A 825 -43.73 -0.86 -9.27
C PRO A 825 -44.59 -1.35 -10.44
N LYS A 826 -45.78 -0.76 -10.63
CA LYS A 826 -46.68 -1.10 -11.74
C LYS A 826 -46.14 -0.61 -13.08
N GLU A 827 -45.60 0.61 -13.14
CA GLU A 827 -45.03 1.20 -14.35
C GLU A 827 -43.80 0.41 -14.80
N LEU A 828 -42.93 0.03 -13.85
CA LEU A 828 -41.79 -0.86 -14.14
C LEU A 828 -42.24 -2.21 -14.70
N ALA A 829 -43.35 -2.76 -14.18
CA ALA A 829 -43.90 -4.02 -14.69
C ALA A 829 -44.48 -3.90 -16.11
N ASP A 830 -45.14 -2.80 -16.41
CA ASP A 830 -45.65 -2.48 -17.74
C ASP A 830 -44.45 -2.26 -18.71
N LEU A 831 -43.41 -1.54 -18.28
CA LEU A 831 -42.16 -1.32 -19.02
C LEU A 831 -41.46 -2.63 -19.42
N ILE A 832 -41.25 -3.55 -18.47
CA ILE A 832 -40.63 -4.86 -18.73
C ILE A 832 -41.48 -5.68 -19.71
N GLY A 833 -42.79 -5.44 -19.72
CA GLY A 833 -43.73 -6.13 -20.59
C GLY A 833 -43.86 -5.57 -21.99
N ASP A 834 -43.53 -4.30 -22.22
CA ASP A 834 -43.96 -3.57 -23.41
C ASP A 834 -42.79 -2.88 -24.13
N LYS A 835 -42.62 -3.23 -25.41
CA LYS A 835 -41.58 -2.64 -26.27
C LYS A 835 -41.84 -1.14 -26.51
N GLU A 836 -43.10 -0.72 -26.60
CA GLU A 836 -43.45 0.68 -26.82
C GLU A 836 -43.10 1.52 -25.59
N GLU A 837 -43.44 1.07 -24.39
CA GLU A 837 -43.07 1.73 -23.13
C GLU A 837 -41.55 1.83 -22.96
N THR A 838 -40.82 0.74 -23.26
CA THR A 838 -39.34 0.75 -23.24
C THR A 838 -38.79 1.78 -24.22
N THR A 839 -39.35 1.82 -25.41
CA THR A 839 -38.98 2.79 -26.44
C THR A 839 -39.27 4.22 -25.97
N ASP A 840 -40.39 4.48 -25.31
CA ASP A 840 -40.74 5.80 -24.80
C ASP A 840 -39.78 6.32 -23.73
N VAL A 841 -39.32 5.47 -22.80
CA VAL A 841 -38.28 5.84 -21.82
C VAL A 841 -36.98 6.27 -22.49
N TRP A 842 -36.49 5.48 -23.45
CA TRP A 842 -35.26 5.82 -24.19
C TRP A 842 -35.40 7.13 -24.97
N ASN A 843 -36.58 7.38 -25.54
CA ASN A 843 -36.84 8.61 -26.27
C ASN A 843 -36.93 9.84 -25.35
N GLU A 844 -37.53 9.70 -24.17
CA GLU A 844 -37.54 10.76 -23.17
C GLU A 844 -36.11 11.06 -22.69
N ALA A 845 -35.32 10.02 -22.40
CA ALA A 845 -33.92 10.17 -21.99
C ALA A 845 -33.10 10.90 -23.06
N MET A 846 -33.25 10.49 -24.32
CA MET A 846 -32.58 11.11 -25.46
C MET A 846 -33.01 12.57 -25.67
N ALA A 847 -34.29 12.88 -25.47
CA ALA A 847 -34.78 14.26 -25.52
C ALA A 847 -34.19 15.12 -24.40
N LYS A 848 -34.10 14.60 -23.18
CA LYS A 848 -33.48 15.31 -22.03
C LYS A 848 -32.00 15.59 -22.27
N VAL A 849 -31.23 14.59 -22.70
CA VAL A 849 -29.80 14.74 -22.97
C VAL A 849 -29.55 15.67 -24.15
N LEU A 850 -30.29 15.51 -25.25
CA LEU A 850 -30.20 16.41 -26.40
C LEU A 850 -30.54 17.85 -26.00
N SER A 851 -31.49 18.07 -25.09
CA SER A 851 -31.86 19.42 -24.62
C SER A 851 -30.77 20.13 -23.80
N ASN A 852 -29.82 19.38 -23.24
CA ASN A 852 -28.77 19.89 -22.36
C ASN A 852 -27.50 20.25 -23.14
N LYS A 853 -27.43 21.50 -23.61
CA LYS A 853 -26.29 22.01 -24.41
C LYS A 853 -25.06 22.37 -23.59
N GLU A 854 -25.23 22.60 -22.29
CA GLU A 854 -24.15 23.05 -21.42
C GLU A 854 -23.27 21.88 -20.99
N ASP A 855 -23.87 20.70 -20.79
CA ASP A 855 -23.15 19.52 -20.32
C ASP A 855 -22.67 18.57 -21.42
N TYR A 856 -23.19 18.70 -22.64
CA TYR A 856 -22.88 17.82 -23.78
C TYR A 856 -22.54 18.61 -25.03
N ALA A 857 -21.26 18.59 -25.43
CA ALA A 857 -20.79 19.27 -26.64
C ALA A 857 -21.52 18.77 -27.90
N LEU A 858 -21.78 17.45 -27.99
CA LEU A 858 -22.55 16.89 -29.10
C LEU A 858 -24.00 17.38 -29.14
N SER A 859 -24.66 17.53 -27.98
CA SER A 859 -26.02 18.10 -27.91
C SER A 859 -26.05 19.55 -28.41
N ALA A 860 -25.05 20.35 -28.03
CA ALA A 860 -24.92 21.72 -28.50
C ALA A 860 -24.77 21.77 -30.03
N ALA A 861 -23.88 20.94 -30.58
CA ALA A 861 -23.65 20.85 -32.02
C ALA A 861 -24.89 20.39 -32.79
N LEU A 862 -25.52 19.28 -32.38
CA LEU A 862 -26.70 18.74 -33.04
C LEU A 862 -27.88 19.72 -33.03
N GLN A 863 -28.12 20.40 -31.91
CA GLN A 863 -29.18 21.41 -31.86
C GLN A 863 -28.87 22.64 -32.71
N GLN A 864 -27.59 23.00 -32.90
CA GLN A 864 -27.23 24.10 -33.80
C GLN A 864 -27.61 23.77 -35.24
N PHE A 865 -27.48 22.50 -35.65
CA PHE A 865 -27.98 21.97 -36.92
C PHE A 865 -29.52 21.81 -36.97
N GLY A 866 -30.23 22.21 -35.93
CA GLY A 866 -31.68 22.05 -35.84
C GLY A 866 -32.16 20.61 -35.66
N VAL A 867 -31.27 19.67 -35.29
CA VAL A 867 -31.63 18.28 -34.98
C VAL A 867 -32.53 18.25 -33.75
N ARG A 868 -33.65 17.52 -33.86
CA ARG A 868 -34.64 17.35 -32.79
C ARG A 868 -34.62 15.92 -32.27
N SER A 869 -35.19 15.70 -31.08
CA SER A 869 -35.35 14.35 -30.53
C SER A 869 -36.20 13.45 -31.43
N SER A 870 -37.13 14.02 -32.21
CA SER A 870 -37.90 13.27 -33.21
C SER A 870 -37.03 12.71 -34.35
N ASP A 871 -35.94 13.40 -34.70
CA ASP A 871 -35.05 12.98 -35.77
C ASP A 871 -34.19 11.81 -35.30
N LEU A 872 -33.61 11.90 -34.10
CA LEU A 872 -32.90 10.79 -33.47
C LEU A 872 -33.81 9.56 -33.29
N ARG A 873 -35.05 9.76 -32.81
CA ARG A 873 -36.08 8.71 -32.69
C ARG A 873 -36.37 8.04 -34.03
N ALA A 874 -36.50 8.82 -35.11
CA ALA A 874 -36.74 8.29 -36.44
C ALA A 874 -35.53 7.50 -36.97
N THR A 875 -34.31 7.96 -36.71
CA THR A 875 -33.09 7.22 -37.01
C THR A 875 -33.04 5.89 -36.27
N VAL A 876 -33.29 5.87 -34.95
CA VAL A 876 -33.36 4.61 -34.17
C VAL A 876 -34.40 3.66 -34.75
N LYS A 877 -35.60 4.14 -35.10
CA LYS A 877 -36.63 3.32 -35.75
C LYS A 877 -36.19 2.74 -37.09
N ASN A 878 -35.44 3.49 -37.89
CA ASN A 878 -34.90 2.97 -39.14
C ASN A 878 -33.94 1.81 -38.90
N PHE A 879 -33.02 1.92 -37.93
CA PHE A 879 -32.13 0.82 -37.56
C PHE A 879 -32.91 -0.39 -37.04
N GLN A 880 -33.88 -0.17 -36.14
CA GLN A 880 -34.73 -1.25 -35.61
C GLN A 880 -35.55 -1.97 -36.70
N ALA A 881 -35.92 -1.28 -37.77
CA ALA A 881 -36.64 -1.89 -38.89
C ALA A 881 -35.72 -2.71 -39.82
N GLU A 882 -34.43 -2.36 -39.89
CA GLU A 882 -33.43 -3.06 -40.71
C GLU A 882 -32.85 -4.30 -39.99
N LEU A 883 -32.63 -4.19 -38.68
CA LEU A 883 -31.98 -5.22 -37.85
C LEU A 883 -33.00 -6.28 -37.41
N ARG A 884 -32.78 -7.53 -37.81
CA ARG A 884 -33.73 -8.63 -37.57
C ARG A 884 -33.66 -9.13 -36.13
N GLU A 885 -32.47 -9.07 -35.54
CA GLU A 885 -32.23 -9.56 -34.18
C GLU A 885 -32.42 -8.49 -33.10
N ASP A 886 -32.81 -7.25 -33.46
CA ASP A 886 -33.05 -6.13 -32.54
C ASP A 886 -34.01 -6.53 -31.40
N GLU A 887 -35.17 -7.08 -31.74
CA GLU A 887 -36.19 -7.39 -30.74
C GLU A 887 -35.73 -8.49 -29.77
N ASN A 888 -35.06 -9.52 -30.28
CA ASN A 888 -34.56 -10.63 -29.45
C ASN A 888 -33.42 -10.17 -28.55
N ALA A 889 -32.48 -9.39 -29.08
CA ALA A 889 -31.35 -8.85 -28.34
C ALA A 889 -31.79 -7.84 -27.28
N MET A 890 -32.75 -6.95 -27.58
CA MET A 890 -33.28 -6.00 -26.60
C MET A 890 -33.99 -6.71 -25.44
N LYS A 891 -34.73 -7.78 -25.73
CA LYS A 891 -35.33 -8.66 -24.70
C LYS A 891 -34.25 -9.30 -23.82
N ALA A 892 -33.21 -9.84 -24.44
CA ALA A 892 -32.07 -10.44 -23.76
C ALA A 892 -31.33 -9.44 -22.85
N LEU A 893 -31.02 -8.24 -23.35
CA LEU A 893 -30.38 -7.17 -22.61
C LEU A 893 -31.23 -6.67 -21.44
N THR A 894 -32.55 -6.55 -21.64
CA THR A 894 -33.49 -6.18 -20.56
C THR A 894 -33.45 -7.22 -19.43
N VAL A 895 -33.48 -8.51 -19.76
CA VAL A 895 -33.37 -9.60 -18.75
C VAL A 895 -32.01 -9.57 -18.04
N ALA A 896 -30.92 -9.37 -18.78
CA ALA A 896 -29.58 -9.28 -18.21
C ALA A 896 -29.44 -8.09 -17.27
N PHE A 897 -29.98 -6.93 -17.64
CA PHE A 897 -29.99 -5.73 -16.82
C PHE A 897 -30.80 -5.95 -15.54
N ILE A 898 -32.01 -6.51 -15.64
CA ILE A 898 -32.80 -6.87 -14.45
C ILE A 898 -32.00 -7.82 -13.56
N ARG A 899 -31.33 -8.82 -14.14
CA ARG A 899 -30.52 -9.79 -13.38
C ARG A 899 -29.30 -9.14 -12.72
N SER A 900 -28.64 -8.18 -13.37
CA SER A 900 -27.48 -7.47 -12.83
C SER A 900 -27.86 -6.50 -11.70
N GLU A 901 -29.05 -5.92 -11.77
CA GLU A 901 -29.55 -4.93 -10.81
C GLU A 901 -30.54 -5.48 -9.77
N ALA A 902 -30.92 -6.76 -9.87
CA ALA A 902 -31.85 -7.40 -8.94
C ALA A 902 -31.22 -7.60 -7.56
N VAL A 903 -31.77 -6.91 -6.57
CA VAL A 903 -31.42 -7.06 -5.15
C VAL A 903 -32.58 -7.76 -4.43
N PRO A 904 -32.33 -8.87 -3.71
CA PRO A 904 -33.37 -9.54 -2.94
C PRO A 904 -33.67 -8.79 -1.63
N LYS A 905 -34.95 -8.64 -1.32
CA LYS A 905 -35.43 -8.19 -0.03
C LYS A 905 -36.17 -9.34 0.64
N VAL A 906 -35.73 -9.71 1.85
CA VAL A 906 -36.21 -10.92 2.52
C VAL A 906 -36.85 -10.56 3.86
N LYS A 907 -38.12 -10.95 4.03
CA LYS A 907 -38.79 -10.93 5.34
C LYS A 907 -38.74 -12.33 5.94
N ILE A 908 -38.05 -12.49 7.07
CA ILE A 908 -37.92 -13.76 7.78
C ILE A 908 -38.90 -13.75 8.97
N THR A 909 -39.70 -14.81 9.13
CA THR A 909 -40.59 -14.93 10.29
C THR A 909 -39.82 -15.18 11.58
N ASP A 910 -40.40 -14.82 12.71
CA ASP A 910 -39.77 -14.95 14.04
C ASP A 910 -39.26 -16.36 14.37
N ASP A 911 -39.84 -17.39 13.76
CA ASP A 911 -39.44 -18.79 13.93
C ASP A 911 -38.36 -19.26 12.93
N GLY A 912 -37.91 -18.41 12.00
CA GLY A 912 -36.95 -18.74 10.93
C GLY A 912 -37.53 -19.65 9.82
N ARG A 913 -38.79 -20.08 9.96
CA ARG A 913 -39.35 -21.16 9.12
C ARG A 913 -39.91 -20.68 7.81
N LYS A 914 -40.12 -19.37 7.66
CA LYS A 914 -40.64 -18.78 6.44
C LYS A 914 -39.82 -17.56 6.08
N HIS A 915 -39.38 -17.51 4.84
CA HIS A 915 -38.77 -16.35 4.22
C HIS A 915 -39.73 -15.90 3.12
N GLU A 916 -39.99 -14.60 3.01
CA GLU A 916 -40.75 -14.00 1.92
C GLU A 916 -39.80 -13.13 1.11
N TYR A 917 -39.53 -13.56 -0.12
CA TYR A 917 -38.60 -12.90 -1.03
C TYR A 917 -39.35 -11.95 -1.97
N GLU A 918 -38.88 -10.71 -1.99
CA GLU A 918 -39.19 -9.67 -2.96
C GLU A 918 -37.89 -9.39 -3.75
N LEU A 919 -38.01 -8.88 -4.98
CA LEU A 919 -36.86 -8.35 -5.72
C LEU A 919 -37.06 -6.86 -5.95
N THR A 920 -36.00 -6.09 -5.81
CA THR A 920 -35.95 -4.70 -6.25
C THR A 920 -34.95 -4.55 -7.38
N VAL A 921 -35.26 -3.72 -8.38
CA VAL A 921 -34.35 -3.32 -9.45
C VAL A 921 -34.24 -1.81 -9.38
N LEU A 922 -33.02 -1.29 -9.26
CA LEU A 922 -32.78 0.16 -9.08
C LEU A 922 -33.57 0.77 -7.91
N GLY A 923 -33.81 -0.02 -6.85
CA GLY A 923 -34.61 0.38 -5.69
C GLY A 923 -36.13 0.26 -5.84
N VAL A 924 -36.65 -0.03 -7.04
CA VAL A 924 -38.08 -0.22 -7.32
C VAL A 924 -38.45 -1.69 -7.17
N GLU A 925 -39.51 -2.00 -6.41
CA GLU A 925 -39.99 -3.37 -6.22
C GLU A 925 -40.55 -3.96 -7.52
N LEU A 926 -40.10 -5.16 -7.89
CA LEU A 926 -40.70 -5.94 -8.97
C LEU A 926 -41.96 -6.63 -8.44
N PRO A 927 -43.16 -6.28 -8.94
CA PRO A 927 -44.38 -6.81 -8.38
C PRO A 927 -44.52 -8.31 -8.65
N SER A 928 -45.14 -9.02 -7.70
CA SER A 928 -45.37 -10.47 -7.80
C SER A 928 -46.26 -10.87 -8.99
N SER A 929 -46.89 -9.92 -9.68
CA SER A 929 -47.64 -10.15 -10.92
C SER A 929 -46.72 -10.55 -12.09
N ILE A 930 -45.48 -10.04 -12.11
CA ILE A 930 -44.48 -10.32 -13.16
C ILE A 930 -43.39 -11.29 -12.73
N LEU A 931 -43.37 -11.71 -11.47
CA LEU A 931 -42.42 -12.67 -10.94
C LEU A 931 -43.10 -13.98 -10.56
N LYS A 932 -42.46 -15.10 -10.94
CA LYS A 932 -42.85 -16.43 -10.49
C LYS A 932 -41.65 -17.12 -9.84
N TRP A 933 -41.81 -17.45 -8.57
CA TRP A 933 -40.80 -18.14 -7.81
C TRP A 933 -40.95 -19.66 -7.89
N SER A 934 -39.82 -20.37 -7.87
CA SER A 934 -39.81 -21.84 -7.85
C SER A 934 -38.58 -22.39 -7.15
N LYS A 935 -38.70 -23.64 -6.67
CA LYS A 935 -37.57 -24.41 -6.14
C LYS A 935 -36.87 -25.13 -7.28
N VAL A 936 -35.57 -24.90 -7.44
CA VAL A 936 -34.74 -25.57 -8.46
C VAL A 936 -34.18 -26.88 -7.94
N SER A 937 -33.59 -26.85 -6.74
CA SER A 937 -32.96 -28.01 -6.11
C SER A 937 -32.97 -27.88 -4.58
N GLY A 938 -32.50 -28.92 -3.90
CA GLY A 938 -32.33 -28.97 -2.44
C GLY A 938 -33.43 -29.73 -1.71
N SER A 939 -33.56 -29.46 -0.41
CA SER A 939 -34.35 -30.29 0.51
C SER A 939 -35.80 -30.46 0.10
N LYS A 940 -36.31 -31.69 0.24
CA LYS A 940 -37.73 -32.00 0.05
C LYS A 940 -38.65 -31.28 1.05
N ASP A 941 -38.09 -30.92 2.21
CA ASP A 941 -38.81 -30.26 3.29
C ASP A 941 -38.98 -28.76 3.09
N VAL A 942 -38.29 -28.18 2.09
CA VAL A 942 -38.44 -26.79 1.68
C VAL A 942 -39.47 -26.68 0.55
N LYS A 943 -40.46 -25.82 0.74
CA LYS A 943 -41.51 -25.48 -0.23
C LYS A 943 -41.34 -24.01 -0.65
N VAL A 944 -41.31 -23.76 -1.95
CA VAL A 944 -41.29 -22.41 -2.55
C VAL A 944 -42.63 -22.18 -3.23
N GLU A 945 -43.33 -21.12 -2.85
CA GLU A 945 -44.58 -20.70 -3.45
C GLU A 945 -44.33 -19.66 -4.56
N PRO A 946 -45.20 -19.56 -5.57
CA PRO A 946 -44.99 -18.66 -6.72
C PRO A 946 -44.80 -17.18 -6.39
N ASN A 947 -45.29 -16.72 -5.23
CA ASN A 947 -45.20 -15.35 -4.76
C ASN A 947 -43.92 -15.05 -3.95
N GLY A 948 -42.94 -15.94 -3.93
CA GLY A 948 -41.66 -15.72 -3.22
C GLY A 948 -41.64 -16.22 -1.79
N LYS A 949 -42.73 -16.84 -1.32
CA LYS A 949 -42.77 -17.43 0.02
C LYS A 949 -42.06 -18.78 0.05
N VAL A 950 -40.94 -18.85 0.75
CA VAL A 950 -40.17 -20.06 0.99
C VAL A 950 -40.43 -20.52 2.42
N SER A 951 -40.74 -21.79 2.60
CA SER A 951 -41.07 -22.33 3.92
C SER A 951 -40.50 -23.73 4.14
N ILE A 952 -40.17 -24.05 5.39
CA ILE A 952 -39.73 -25.39 5.80
C ILE A 952 -40.80 -26.11 6.63
N SER A 953 -40.92 -27.42 6.40
CA SER A 953 -41.77 -28.33 7.18
C SER A 953 -41.53 -28.18 8.69
N LYS A 954 -42.62 -28.20 9.48
CA LYS A 954 -42.57 -28.17 10.96
C LYS A 954 -41.68 -29.26 11.58
N LYS A 955 -41.45 -30.35 10.85
CA LYS A 955 -40.70 -31.52 11.33
C LYS A 955 -39.21 -31.49 10.97
N ALA A 956 -38.81 -30.64 10.03
CA ALA A 956 -37.43 -30.54 9.59
C ALA A 956 -36.76 -29.37 10.34
N ALA A 957 -35.65 -29.64 11.02
CA ALA A 957 -34.90 -28.65 11.80
C ALA A 957 -34.15 -27.64 10.92
N LYS A 958 -33.69 -28.07 9.74
CA LYS A 958 -32.96 -27.25 8.75
C LYS A 958 -33.25 -27.76 7.35
N GLY A 959 -33.22 -26.87 6.36
CA GLY A 959 -33.43 -27.22 4.97
C GLY A 959 -32.85 -26.16 4.04
N THR A 960 -31.95 -26.60 3.17
CA THR A 960 -31.33 -25.75 2.15
C THR A 960 -31.96 -26.03 0.79
N ALA A 961 -32.26 -24.99 0.02
CA ALA A 961 -32.80 -25.09 -1.33
C ALA A 961 -32.26 -23.99 -2.23
N VAL A 962 -32.07 -24.30 -3.51
CA VAL A 962 -31.83 -23.27 -4.52
C VAL A 962 -33.18 -22.78 -5.01
N ILE A 963 -33.47 -21.50 -4.79
CA ILE A 963 -34.67 -20.84 -5.28
C ILE A 963 -34.33 -20.02 -6.53
N GLN A 964 -35.33 -19.85 -7.40
CA GLN A 964 -35.21 -18.98 -8.57
C GLN A 964 -36.47 -18.14 -8.73
N ALA A 965 -36.30 -16.92 -9.24
CA ALA A 965 -37.38 -16.10 -9.75
C ALA A 965 -37.29 -16.02 -11.28
N VAL A 966 -38.42 -16.25 -11.96
CA VAL A 966 -38.54 -16.09 -13.41
C VAL A 966 -39.58 -15.03 -13.74
N LEU A 967 -39.40 -14.32 -14.86
CA LEU A 967 -40.41 -13.40 -15.37
C LEU A 967 -41.63 -14.18 -15.88
N SER A 968 -42.84 -13.77 -15.50
CA SER A 968 -44.10 -14.45 -15.83
C SER A 968 -44.86 -13.84 -17.01
N ASN A 969 -44.38 -12.72 -17.58
CA ASN A 969 -45.14 -11.90 -18.52
C ASN A 969 -45.36 -12.55 -19.92
N ARG A 970 -46.39 -12.09 -20.64
CA ARG A 970 -46.94 -12.67 -21.90
C ARG A 970 -46.17 -12.30 -23.18
N THR A 971 -45.23 -11.37 -23.16
CA THR A 971 -44.64 -10.72 -24.35
C THR A 971 -43.30 -11.32 -24.83
N GLY A 972 -43.06 -12.59 -24.51
CA GLY A 972 -41.87 -13.35 -24.97
C GLY A 972 -40.71 -13.39 -23.97
N LEU A 973 -40.81 -12.68 -22.83
CA LEU A 973 -39.88 -12.79 -21.70
C LEU A 973 -40.26 -13.89 -20.68
N SER A 974 -41.38 -14.58 -20.92
CA SER A 974 -41.89 -15.60 -20.01
C SER A 974 -40.87 -16.73 -19.78
N GLY A 975 -40.59 -17.03 -18.51
CA GLY A 975 -39.71 -18.13 -18.12
C GLY A 975 -38.22 -17.76 -18.01
N LYS A 976 -37.83 -16.52 -18.30
CA LYS A 976 -36.44 -16.07 -18.14
C LYS A 976 -36.08 -15.90 -16.67
N VAL A 977 -34.99 -16.53 -16.22
CA VAL A 977 -34.50 -16.48 -14.84
C VAL A 977 -33.84 -15.14 -14.57
N VAL A 978 -34.34 -14.37 -13.61
CA VAL A 978 -33.77 -13.06 -13.24
C VAL A 978 -33.06 -13.08 -11.89
N PHE A 979 -33.26 -14.14 -11.11
CA PHE A 979 -32.63 -14.30 -9.82
C PHE A 979 -32.50 -15.78 -9.47
N ARG A 980 -31.39 -16.17 -8.87
CA ARG A 980 -31.14 -17.52 -8.37
C ARG A 980 -30.23 -17.47 -7.16
N GLN A 981 -30.64 -18.07 -6.05
CA GLN A 981 -29.86 -18.08 -4.81
C GLN A 981 -30.07 -19.39 -4.05
N GLU A 982 -29.02 -19.89 -3.42
CA GLU A 982 -29.15 -20.93 -2.40
C GLU A 982 -29.60 -20.30 -1.07
N VAL A 983 -30.64 -20.85 -0.47
CA VAL A 983 -31.23 -20.34 0.77
C VAL A 983 -31.37 -21.46 1.77
N THR A 984 -31.09 -21.16 3.03
CA THR A 984 -31.21 -22.11 4.14
C THR A 984 -32.27 -21.61 5.11
N LEU A 985 -33.25 -22.47 5.40
CA LEU A 985 -34.28 -22.22 6.39
C LEU A 985 -34.03 -23.09 7.61
N ILE A 986 -34.26 -22.54 8.79
CA ILE A 986 -34.02 -23.21 10.06
C ILE A 986 -35.30 -23.14 10.89
N ASN A 987 -35.56 -24.21 11.64
CA ASN A 987 -36.75 -24.43 12.45
C ASN A 987 -36.29 -24.78 13.87
N GLY A 988 -35.94 -23.74 14.63
CA GLY A 988 -35.47 -23.84 16.02
C GLY A 988 -35.17 -22.46 16.61
N ASP A 989 -35.24 -22.36 17.94
CA ASP A 989 -34.66 -21.25 18.71
C ASP A 989 -33.14 -21.46 18.75
N GLU A 990 -32.37 -20.68 17.97
CA GLU A 990 -30.91 -20.76 17.91
C GLU A 990 -30.22 -19.98 19.05
N ALA A 991 -30.57 -20.35 20.28
CA ALA A 991 -29.77 -19.98 21.46
C ALA A 991 -28.56 -20.93 21.68
N GLY A 992 -28.43 -21.97 20.85
CA GLY A 992 -27.41 -23.02 20.95
C GLY A 992 -26.01 -22.56 20.50
N ASP A 993 -25.90 -22.03 19.28
CA ASP A 993 -24.62 -21.68 18.65
C ASP A 993 -23.88 -20.56 19.42
N ILE A 994 -24.62 -19.56 19.90
CA ILE A 994 -24.06 -18.51 20.77
C ILE A 994 -23.48 -19.11 22.06
N LYS A 995 -24.15 -20.11 22.64
CA LYS A 995 -23.72 -20.72 23.89
C LYS A 995 -22.47 -21.58 23.70
N GLU A 996 -22.32 -22.22 22.54
CA GLU A 996 -21.13 -22.98 22.17
C GLU A 996 -19.93 -22.05 21.97
N ILE A 997 -20.07 -20.95 21.21
CA ILE A 997 -19.01 -19.94 21.02
C ILE A 997 -18.56 -19.34 22.37
N VAL A 998 -19.51 -19.01 23.25
CA VAL A 998 -19.18 -18.49 24.59
C VAL A 998 -18.48 -19.55 25.46
N ASN A 999 -18.82 -20.83 25.32
CA ASN A 999 -18.14 -21.91 26.04
C ASN A 999 -16.72 -22.16 25.49
N GLU A 1000 -16.52 -22.16 24.18
CA GLU A 1000 -15.20 -22.32 23.56
C GLU A 1000 -14.27 -21.16 23.93
N LEU A 1001 -14.78 -19.92 23.95
CA LEU A 1001 -14.02 -18.78 24.48
C LEU A 1001 -13.60 -19.05 25.91
N LYS A 1002 -14.53 -19.52 26.75
CA LYS A 1002 -14.25 -19.80 28.16
C LYS A 1002 -13.15 -20.86 28.31
N GLU A 1003 -13.19 -21.95 27.55
CA GLU A 1003 -12.15 -22.98 27.56
C GLU A 1003 -10.77 -22.42 27.15
N LYS A 1004 -10.74 -21.53 26.14
CA LYS A 1004 -9.51 -20.84 25.73
C LYS A 1004 -8.99 -19.89 26.82
N LEU A 1005 -9.87 -19.15 27.49
CA LEU A 1005 -9.48 -18.26 28.59
C LEU A 1005 -8.97 -19.06 29.79
N ASP A 1006 -9.59 -20.20 30.11
CA ASP A 1006 -9.13 -21.11 31.17
C ASP A 1006 -7.72 -21.69 30.85
N ASP A 1007 -7.43 -22.02 29.59
CA ASP A 1007 -6.08 -22.45 29.14
C ASP A 1007 -5.04 -21.31 29.24
N ILE A 1008 -5.43 -20.08 28.92
CA ILE A 1008 -4.57 -18.90 29.09
C ILE A 1008 -4.29 -18.63 30.57
N GLU A 1009 -5.28 -18.74 31.45
CA GLU A 1009 -5.08 -18.62 32.90
C GLU A 1009 -4.12 -19.71 33.41
N ALA A 1010 -4.25 -20.96 32.96
CA ALA A 1010 -3.29 -22.01 33.29
C ALA A 1010 -1.86 -21.72 32.77
N LYS A 1011 -1.75 -21.08 31.59
CA LYS A 1011 -0.45 -20.62 31.05
C LYS A 1011 0.12 -19.48 31.87
N LEU A 1012 -0.72 -18.56 32.38
CA LEU A 1012 -0.32 -17.46 33.26
C LEU A 1012 0.33 -18.02 34.54
N ASP A 1013 -0.30 -19.00 35.18
CA ASP A 1013 0.23 -19.67 36.38
C ASP A 1013 1.59 -20.36 36.13
N SER A 1014 1.83 -20.80 34.90
CA SER A 1014 3.08 -21.44 34.48
C SER A 1014 4.14 -20.47 33.94
N ALA A 1015 3.79 -19.20 33.76
CA ALA A 1015 4.67 -18.20 33.16
C ALA A 1015 5.79 -17.83 34.15
N THR A 1016 7.03 -17.92 33.70
CA THR A 1016 8.22 -17.72 34.55
C THR A 1016 8.81 -16.32 34.45
N ASN A 1017 8.28 -15.47 33.55
CA ASN A 1017 8.73 -14.10 33.35
C ASN A 1017 7.63 -13.20 32.76
N ASP A 1018 7.77 -11.90 32.96
CA ASP A 1018 6.78 -10.89 32.59
C ASP A 1018 6.50 -10.84 31.08
N LEU A 1019 7.49 -11.17 30.25
CA LEU A 1019 7.29 -11.21 28.80
C LEU A 1019 6.32 -12.32 28.38
N GLN A 1020 6.38 -13.49 29.02
CA GLN A 1020 5.38 -14.56 28.82
C GLN A 1020 4.00 -14.10 29.26
N LYS A 1021 3.89 -13.40 30.40
CA LYS A 1021 2.62 -12.88 30.91
C LYS A 1021 2.02 -11.80 29.99
N VAL A 1022 2.82 -10.88 29.46
CA VAL A 1022 2.38 -9.86 28.50
C VAL A 1022 1.86 -10.48 27.20
N ARG A 1023 2.47 -11.57 26.71
CA ARG A 1023 1.97 -12.29 25.52
C ARG A 1023 0.55 -12.83 25.71
N LEU A 1024 0.22 -13.28 26.93
CA LEU A 1024 -1.11 -13.79 27.26
C LEU A 1024 -2.19 -12.71 27.16
N ILE A 1025 -1.87 -11.41 27.35
CA ILE A 1025 -2.83 -10.31 27.14
C ILE A 1025 -3.26 -10.24 25.68
N ALA A 1026 -2.33 -10.42 24.74
CA ALA A 1026 -2.62 -10.43 23.32
C ALA A 1026 -3.48 -11.64 22.93
N ASP A 1027 -3.17 -12.82 23.48
CA ASP A 1027 -3.94 -14.05 23.25
C ASP A 1027 -5.40 -13.91 23.74
N VAL A 1028 -5.62 -13.29 24.90
CA VAL A 1028 -6.97 -13.01 25.43
C VAL A 1028 -7.74 -12.04 24.55
N ALA A 1029 -7.09 -10.97 24.06
CA ALA A 1029 -7.71 -10.00 23.18
C ALA A 1029 -8.10 -10.60 21.82
N LEU A 1030 -7.22 -11.45 21.26
CA LEU A 1030 -7.48 -12.17 20.00
C LEU A 1030 -8.65 -13.16 20.16
N ALA A 1031 -8.64 -14.00 21.21
CA ALA A 1031 -9.73 -14.94 21.46
C ALA A 1031 -11.08 -14.23 21.64
N GLY A 1032 -11.10 -13.08 22.33
CA GLY A 1032 -12.30 -12.25 22.48
C GLY A 1032 -12.82 -11.66 21.16
N LYS A 1033 -11.91 -11.18 20.30
CA LYS A 1033 -12.25 -10.63 18.98
C LYS A 1033 -12.85 -11.71 18.07
N ASP A 1034 -12.25 -12.90 18.05
CA ASP A 1034 -12.72 -14.03 17.24
C ASP A 1034 -14.13 -14.47 17.68
N ALA A 1035 -14.37 -14.59 18.98
CA ALA A 1035 -15.70 -14.93 19.51
C ALA A 1035 -16.77 -13.89 19.17
N VAL A 1036 -16.46 -12.59 19.22
CA VAL A 1036 -17.41 -11.52 18.82
C VAL A 1036 -17.73 -11.58 17.33
N LYS A 1037 -16.73 -11.89 16.49
CA LYS A 1037 -16.93 -12.07 15.05
C LYS A 1037 -17.86 -13.25 14.79
N GLU A 1038 -17.57 -14.41 15.38
CA GLU A 1038 -18.40 -15.62 15.24
C GLU A 1038 -19.84 -15.39 15.73
N ILE A 1039 -20.04 -14.70 16.87
CA ILE A 1039 -21.38 -14.33 17.36
C ILE A 1039 -22.13 -13.45 16.35
N ASN A 1040 -21.46 -12.49 15.71
CA ASN A 1040 -22.10 -11.61 14.72
C ASN A 1040 -22.50 -12.36 13.44
N GLU A 1041 -21.74 -13.38 13.06
CA GLU A 1041 -22.00 -14.24 11.90
C GLU A 1041 -23.13 -15.27 12.13
N THR A 1042 -23.54 -15.51 13.39
CA THR A 1042 -24.70 -16.36 13.68
C THR A 1042 -26.01 -15.78 13.12
N VAL A 1043 -27.05 -16.59 12.97
CA VAL A 1043 -28.39 -16.16 12.54
C VAL A 1043 -29.32 -15.78 13.71
N ALA A 1044 -28.78 -15.76 14.94
CA ALA A 1044 -29.51 -15.51 16.18
C ALA A 1044 -30.13 -14.10 16.27
N LYS A 1045 -31.10 -13.93 17.19
CA LYS A 1045 -31.79 -12.65 17.41
C LYS A 1045 -30.77 -11.58 17.81
N LYS A 1046 -30.93 -10.37 17.28
CA LYS A 1046 -30.05 -9.22 17.59
C LYS A 1046 -29.86 -9.01 19.10
N SER A 1047 -30.94 -9.11 19.87
CA SER A 1047 -30.89 -8.97 21.34
C SER A 1047 -30.09 -10.06 22.04
N GLU A 1048 -30.04 -11.27 21.48
CA GLU A 1048 -29.28 -12.39 22.02
C GLU A 1048 -27.79 -12.25 21.67
N LYS A 1049 -27.47 -11.80 20.45
CA LYS A 1049 -26.10 -11.44 20.05
C LYS A 1049 -25.52 -10.33 20.91
N GLU A 1050 -26.28 -9.25 21.12
CA GLU A 1050 -25.85 -8.12 21.95
C GLU A 1050 -25.57 -8.56 23.40
N LYS A 1051 -26.42 -9.43 23.95
CA LYS A 1051 -26.20 -10.00 25.29
C LYS A 1051 -24.93 -10.85 25.34
N ALA A 1052 -24.71 -11.71 24.36
CA ALA A 1052 -23.54 -12.59 24.31
C ALA A 1052 -22.23 -11.83 24.09
N ILE A 1053 -22.22 -10.82 23.22
CA ILE A 1053 -21.06 -9.93 23.01
C ILE A 1053 -20.68 -9.25 24.33
N LYS A 1054 -21.67 -8.80 25.10
CA LYS A 1054 -21.43 -8.21 26.42
C LYS A 1054 -20.84 -9.21 27.41
N ASP A 1055 -21.31 -10.46 27.40
CA ASP A 1055 -20.77 -11.52 28.24
C ASP A 1055 -19.32 -11.88 27.85
N VAL A 1056 -18.98 -11.93 26.56
CA VAL A 1056 -17.61 -12.10 26.03
C VAL A 1056 -16.70 -10.97 26.52
N GLN A 1057 -17.13 -9.71 26.37
CA GLN A 1057 -16.35 -8.54 26.79
C GLN A 1057 -16.05 -8.55 28.30
N ASN A 1058 -17.01 -9.00 29.11
CA ASN A 1058 -16.82 -9.12 30.55
C ASN A 1058 -15.78 -10.20 30.91
N GLN A 1059 -15.80 -11.35 30.23
CA GLN A 1059 -14.83 -12.44 30.47
C GLN A 1059 -13.41 -12.01 30.06
N VAL A 1060 -13.27 -11.44 28.86
CA VAL A 1060 -11.98 -10.89 28.36
C VAL A 1060 -11.41 -9.86 29.32
N ARG A 1061 -12.23 -8.89 29.77
CA ARG A 1061 -11.79 -7.86 30.71
C ARG A 1061 -11.32 -8.45 32.03
N ARG A 1062 -12.02 -9.46 32.55
CA ARG A 1062 -11.67 -10.14 33.78
C ARG A 1062 -10.30 -10.83 33.65
N THR A 1063 -10.08 -11.63 32.62
CA THR A 1063 -8.82 -12.36 32.44
C THR A 1063 -7.64 -11.41 32.16
N ILE A 1064 -7.85 -10.33 31.39
CA ILE A 1064 -6.82 -9.27 31.24
C ILE A 1064 -6.47 -8.64 32.58
N SER A 1065 -7.47 -8.36 33.42
CA SER A 1065 -7.23 -7.77 34.75
C SER A 1065 -6.40 -8.70 35.63
N LEU A 1066 -6.68 -10.01 35.61
CA LEU A 1066 -5.89 -11.01 36.34
C LEU A 1066 -4.44 -11.05 35.88
N ILE A 1067 -4.19 -11.02 34.56
CA ILE A 1067 -2.82 -10.98 34.01
C ILE A 1067 -2.10 -9.70 34.42
N ILE A 1068 -2.80 -8.56 34.43
CA ILE A 1068 -2.22 -7.27 34.84
C ILE A 1068 -1.93 -7.24 36.34
N GLU A 1069 -2.83 -7.76 37.19
CA GLU A 1069 -2.61 -7.87 38.64
C GLU A 1069 -1.38 -8.74 38.94
N ASP A 1070 -1.24 -9.88 38.26
CA ASP A 1070 -0.09 -10.79 38.40
C ASP A 1070 1.22 -10.23 37.82
N LEU A 1071 1.16 -9.37 36.79
CA LEU A 1071 2.30 -8.61 36.26
C LEU A 1071 2.76 -7.50 37.20
N LEU A 1072 1.82 -6.85 37.88
CA LEU A 1072 2.10 -5.75 38.79
C LEU A 1072 2.40 -6.24 40.23
N GLY A 1073 2.24 -7.54 40.50
CA GLY A 1073 2.54 -8.17 41.78
C GLY A 1073 1.58 -7.79 42.91
N PHE A 1074 0.30 -7.54 42.59
CA PHE A 1074 -0.74 -7.15 43.55
C PHE A 1074 -1.41 -8.32 44.28
#